data_AF-A0A066YMX8-F1
#
_entry.id   AF-A0A066YMX8-F1
#
_cell.length_a   1.000
_cell.length_b   1.000
_cell.length_c   1.000
_cell.angle_alpha   90.00
_cell.angle_beta   90.00
_cell.angle_gamma   90.00
#
_symmetry.space_group_name_H-M   'P 1'
#
loop_
_entity.id
_entity.type
_entity.pdbx_description
1 polymer ?
#
loop_
_entity_poly.entity_id
_entity_poly.type
_entity_poly.pdbx_seq_one_letter_code
_entity_poly.pdbx_strand_id
1 'polypeptide(L)'
;MTTTPLRGLSGLGALTLAAAALTAFAAPAAHAAGTTYYVSASTGSDSNSGTSAAAPWKSLAQVGKQTFQPGDTIAFRAGDTWTGQLAPHGSGTASAPVTFTSYGAGARPKLDGQGAVASVVLLANQHDVTVNGFEITNSAGPITSSTPYRIGVNVFAQDVGAVPNVRITGNWVHDVDAPPNSSNPGSGGIIYTVRGSATPTYFTGLTVQDNEVANIASYGISGWSTWMQRDGWNSLWPFLGAPTTEYRAFTPSTGTVIRNNYVHGIAAGGIAPLVVRDTLVEHNTVADTAQAHGNVAIWWADADNTTVQFNEISGTKYNGPQMDGDALDADEDSRGSLVQYNYSHDNGGGFFISVSGDSAPATAVVRYNVSQNDRNEIFTFSTNTTSVQVYNNTVWVSPSSSAMTALTAVYHNAAGVTMSNNIIHNGANLPYNTGSAITYDRNWYDGGPVPGTDRAALTGNPGLTAPGTATSIADLAGYRPTAASPVLQQGLEVPNDGGRDAAGTALPQGMPDLGALQRTAGPGTVEAAPTVSSSYGTGQGTLAAVADGSDASSWASPSSGVATGGSLTLGYPNQRTVSQVELATHFGAGQGITRFDVQYWNGTAWVTALADAAVTWSSNSATVERRSVTLPAPVTTSQLRLVVRAANLQWGNFAVNEIGTR
;
A
#
# COMPACT_ATOMS: atom_id res chain seq x y z
N MET A 1 -21.80 -14.61 74.04
CA MET A 1 -20.40 -14.59 74.49
C MET A 1 -19.69 -13.50 73.72
N THR A 2 -19.02 -12.61 74.47
CA THR A 2 -17.88 -11.72 74.09
C THR A 2 -18.02 -10.78 72.88
N THR A 3 -17.87 -9.45 72.93
CA THR A 3 -17.49 -8.46 73.96
C THR A 3 -17.88 -7.03 73.49
N THR A 4 -18.40 -6.22 74.40
CA THR A 4 -18.65 -4.75 74.42
C THR A 4 -17.33 -3.91 74.32
N PRO A 5 -17.27 -2.53 74.32
CA PRO A 5 -18.32 -1.48 74.37
C PRO A 5 -18.07 -0.05 73.72
N LEU A 6 -19.14 0.78 73.74
CA LEU A 6 -19.30 2.20 74.18
C LEU A 6 -18.68 3.46 73.48
N ARG A 7 -19.59 4.47 73.37
CA ARG A 7 -19.46 5.96 73.42
C ARG A 7 -19.05 6.68 72.11
N GLY A 8 -19.64 7.82 71.71
CA GLY A 8 -20.59 8.73 72.36
C GLY A 8 -21.12 9.84 71.42
N LEU A 9 -22.03 10.65 71.97
CA LEU A 9 -22.59 11.93 71.48
C LEU A 9 -21.48 12.88 70.95
N SER A 10 -21.66 13.89 70.09
CA SER A 10 -22.73 14.87 69.80
C SER A 10 -22.17 15.84 68.74
N GLY A 11 -23.03 16.55 68.01
CA GLY A 11 -22.70 17.95 67.65
C GLY A 11 -23.06 18.46 66.26
N LEU A 12 -24.05 19.35 66.25
CA LEU A 12 -24.18 20.57 65.42
C LEU A 12 -24.32 20.45 63.90
N GLY A 13 -25.57 20.61 63.44
CA GLY A 13 -25.88 21.06 62.08
C GLY A 13 -25.65 22.57 61.95
N ALA A 14 -24.81 22.96 60.99
CA ALA A 14 -24.68 24.33 60.50
C ALA A 14 -25.47 24.45 59.18
N LEU A 15 -26.42 25.38 59.15
CA LEU A 15 -27.21 25.74 57.98
C LEU A 15 -26.39 26.70 57.10
N THR A 16 -25.86 26.22 55.97
CA THR A 16 -25.19 27.05 54.96
C THR A 16 -26.19 27.53 53.91
N LEU A 17 -26.39 28.84 53.81
CA LEU A 17 -27.06 29.49 52.68
C LEU A 17 -26.25 29.23 51.41
N ALA A 18 -26.80 28.48 50.46
CA ALA A 18 -26.26 28.37 49.11
C ALA A 18 -26.66 29.60 48.30
N ALA A 19 -25.70 30.49 48.03
CA ALA A 19 -25.85 31.54 47.03
C ALA A 19 -25.85 30.88 45.64
N ALA A 20 -26.95 30.99 44.90
CA ALA A 20 -27.03 30.55 43.51
C ALA A 20 -26.17 31.49 42.65
N ALA A 21 -24.95 31.04 42.33
CA ALA A 21 -24.12 31.68 41.32
C ALA A 21 -24.75 31.43 39.95
N LEU A 22 -25.29 32.50 39.35
CA LEU A 22 -25.72 32.50 37.95
C LEU A 22 -24.44 32.31 37.09
N THR A 23 -24.19 31.10 36.61
CA THR A 23 -23.12 30.86 35.63
C THR A 23 -23.57 31.48 34.32
N ALA A 24 -23.02 32.64 33.99
CA ALA A 24 -23.09 33.20 32.65
C ALA A 24 -22.44 32.20 31.69
N PHE A 25 -23.25 31.50 30.89
CA PHE A 25 -22.74 30.81 29.72
C PHE A 25 -22.10 31.88 28.83
N ALA A 26 -20.78 31.85 28.70
CA ALA A 26 -20.10 32.64 27.68
C ALA A 26 -20.71 32.24 26.33
N ALA A 27 -21.42 33.18 25.70
CA ALA A 27 -21.84 33.01 24.32
C ALA A 27 -20.60 32.66 23.48
N PRO A 28 -20.69 31.73 22.51
CA PRO A 28 -19.58 31.50 21.60
C PRO A 28 -19.18 32.85 21.00
N ALA A 29 -17.88 33.16 21.03
CA ALA A 29 -17.37 34.39 20.45
C ALA A 29 -17.92 34.49 19.02
N ALA A 30 -18.72 35.53 18.75
CA ALA A 30 -19.16 35.82 17.41
C ALA A 30 -17.91 36.11 16.58
N HIS A 31 -17.52 35.16 15.72
CA HIS A 31 -16.45 35.39 14.76
C HIS A 31 -16.89 36.55 13.86
N ALA A 32 -16.06 37.58 13.75
CA ALA A 32 -16.26 38.58 12.71
C ALA A 32 -16.30 37.85 11.37
N ALA A 33 -17.34 38.08 10.56
CA ALA A 33 -17.41 37.51 9.23
C ALA A 33 -16.19 37.99 8.43
N GLY A 34 -15.43 37.07 7.84
CA GLY A 34 -14.30 37.44 7.00
C GLY A 34 -14.71 38.32 5.81
N THR A 35 -13.77 39.09 5.28
CA THR A 35 -14.04 40.00 4.17
C THR A 35 -13.97 39.25 2.85
N THR A 36 -14.95 39.47 1.97
CA THR A 36 -14.86 38.99 0.58
C THR A 36 -14.25 40.08 -0.30
N TYR A 37 -13.10 39.77 -0.90
CA TYR A 37 -12.43 40.55 -1.93
C TYR A 37 -12.73 39.97 -3.31
N TYR A 38 -12.99 40.84 -4.28
CA TYR A 38 -13.31 40.49 -5.66
C TYR A 38 -12.21 40.98 -6.58
N VAL A 39 -11.81 40.13 -7.53
CA VAL A 39 -10.76 40.42 -8.51
C VAL A 39 -11.30 40.17 -9.92
N SER A 40 -11.13 41.12 -10.83
CA SER A 40 -11.50 40.99 -12.24
C SER A 40 -10.51 41.72 -13.15
N ALA A 41 -9.84 40.98 -14.03
CA ALA A 41 -8.96 41.56 -15.04
C ALA A 41 -9.74 42.40 -16.06
N SER A 42 -10.99 42.02 -16.35
CA SER A 42 -11.82 42.67 -17.39
C SER A 42 -12.58 43.91 -16.89
N THR A 43 -13.00 43.93 -15.62
CA THR A 43 -13.87 44.99 -15.06
C THR A 43 -13.29 45.72 -13.85
N GLY A 44 -12.18 45.23 -13.28
CA GLY A 44 -11.60 45.78 -12.06
C GLY A 44 -10.70 46.99 -12.25
N SER A 45 -10.41 47.63 -11.13
CA SER A 45 -9.38 48.68 -10.98
C SER A 45 -8.69 48.49 -9.63
N ASP A 46 -7.37 48.62 -9.58
CA ASP A 46 -6.61 48.52 -8.32
C ASP A 46 -6.79 49.75 -7.42
N SER A 47 -7.50 50.78 -7.90
CA SER A 47 -8.00 51.90 -7.08
C SER A 47 -9.28 51.57 -6.30
N ASN A 48 -9.95 50.46 -6.62
CA ASN A 48 -11.18 50.05 -5.95
C ASN A 48 -10.88 49.47 -4.56
N SER A 49 -11.88 49.45 -3.67
CA SER A 49 -11.75 48.78 -2.37
C SER A 49 -11.59 47.26 -2.50
N GLY A 50 -12.06 46.67 -3.61
CA GLY A 50 -12.08 45.23 -3.83
C GLY A 50 -13.17 44.50 -3.04
N THR A 51 -13.87 45.16 -2.11
CA THR A 51 -14.84 44.54 -1.20
C THR A 51 -16.26 44.43 -1.78
N SER A 52 -16.45 44.70 -3.07
CA SER A 52 -17.72 44.57 -3.78
C SER A 52 -17.48 44.02 -5.19
N ALA A 53 -18.33 43.09 -5.64
CA ALA A 53 -18.30 42.55 -6.99
C ALA A 53 -18.48 43.62 -8.08
N ALA A 54 -19.10 44.76 -7.75
CA ALA A 54 -19.26 45.89 -8.67
C ALA A 54 -18.01 46.81 -8.72
N ALA A 55 -17.09 46.67 -7.77
CA ALA A 55 -15.83 47.41 -7.70
C ALA A 55 -14.67 46.48 -7.33
N PRO A 56 -14.34 45.48 -8.18
CA PRO A 56 -13.28 44.52 -7.91
C PRO A 56 -11.89 45.15 -8.12
N TRP A 57 -10.87 44.60 -7.48
CA TRP A 57 -9.47 44.81 -7.86
C TRP A 57 -9.21 44.26 -9.26
N LYS A 58 -8.12 44.71 -9.90
CA LYS A 58 -7.76 44.28 -11.25
C LYS A 58 -6.67 43.22 -11.27
N SER A 59 -5.59 43.42 -10.51
CA SER A 59 -4.33 42.69 -10.72
C SER A 59 -3.96 41.72 -9.60
N LEU A 60 -3.15 40.71 -9.95
CA LEU A 60 -2.49 39.84 -8.96
C LEU A 60 -1.58 40.62 -8.02
N ALA A 61 -0.95 41.68 -8.52
CA ALA A 61 -0.08 42.54 -7.72
C ALA A 61 -0.85 43.26 -6.60
N GLN A 62 -2.12 43.60 -6.81
CA GLN A 62 -2.96 44.16 -5.76
C GLN A 62 -3.34 43.12 -4.71
N VAL A 63 -3.63 41.88 -5.13
CA VAL A 63 -3.87 40.75 -4.21
C VAL A 63 -2.64 40.48 -3.34
N GLY A 64 -1.44 40.48 -3.92
CA GLY A 64 -0.17 40.28 -3.21
C GLY A 64 0.23 41.39 -2.24
N LYS A 65 -0.41 42.57 -2.28
CA LYS A 65 -0.19 43.64 -1.30
C LYS A 65 -1.02 43.48 -0.03
N GLN A 66 -2.06 42.66 -0.07
CA GLN A 66 -2.97 42.46 1.04
C GLN A 66 -2.49 41.31 1.93
N THR A 67 -2.48 41.53 3.25
CA THR A 67 -2.35 40.45 4.23
C THR A 67 -3.75 40.02 4.66
N PHE A 68 -4.19 38.86 4.17
CA PHE A 68 -5.52 38.33 4.47
C PHE A 68 -5.62 37.85 5.92
N GLN A 69 -6.82 37.97 6.47
CA GLN A 69 -7.17 37.59 7.84
C GLN A 69 -8.02 36.31 7.84
N PRO A 70 -8.11 35.60 8.98
CA PRO A 70 -8.97 34.43 9.09
C PRO A 70 -10.41 34.66 8.62
N GLY A 71 -10.88 33.77 7.76
CA GLY A 71 -12.20 33.80 7.14
C GLY A 71 -12.31 34.63 5.86
N ASP A 72 -11.27 35.36 5.45
CA ASP A 72 -11.29 36.14 4.22
C ASP A 72 -11.46 35.25 2.97
N THR A 73 -12.23 35.75 2.00
CA THR A 73 -12.43 35.11 0.70
C THR A 73 -11.93 36.02 -0.41
N ILE A 74 -11.15 35.48 -1.35
CA ILE A 74 -10.60 36.18 -2.50
C ILE A 74 -11.20 35.51 -3.75
N ALA A 75 -12.21 36.15 -4.31
CA ALA A 75 -12.98 35.64 -5.42
C ALA A 75 -12.53 36.26 -6.74
N PHE A 76 -12.03 35.43 -7.66
CA PHE A 76 -11.63 35.81 -9.01
C PHE A 76 -12.79 35.63 -9.99
N ARG A 77 -12.98 36.58 -10.90
CA ARG A 77 -14.10 36.54 -11.84
C ARG A 77 -13.93 35.37 -12.82
N ALA A 78 -14.96 34.55 -12.96
CA ALA A 78 -15.02 33.51 -13.98
C ALA A 78 -14.84 34.10 -15.40
N GLY A 79 -14.10 33.38 -16.24
CA GLY A 79 -13.76 33.78 -17.61
C GLY A 79 -12.68 34.85 -17.77
N ASP A 80 -12.18 35.43 -16.67
CA ASP A 80 -11.04 36.35 -16.72
C ASP A 80 -9.70 35.57 -16.65
N THR A 81 -8.64 36.17 -17.23
CA THR A 81 -7.28 35.63 -17.23
C THR A 81 -6.31 36.64 -16.60
N TRP A 82 -5.39 36.13 -15.78
CA TRP A 82 -4.28 36.89 -15.22
C TRP A 82 -2.95 36.27 -15.62
N THR A 83 -2.02 37.11 -16.09
CA THR A 83 -0.64 36.70 -16.36
C THR A 83 0.27 36.97 -15.16
N GLY A 84 1.12 36.01 -14.80
CA GLY A 84 2.14 36.15 -13.78
C GLY A 84 1.95 35.21 -12.59
N GLN A 85 2.49 35.59 -11.43
CA GLN A 85 2.44 34.80 -10.20
C GLN A 85 1.43 35.38 -9.21
N LEU A 86 0.58 34.52 -8.66
CA LEU A 86 -0.22 34.77 -7.46
C LEU A 86 0.59 34.33 -6.23
N ALA A 87 1.07 35.29 -5.45
CA ALA A 87 1.80 35.07 -4.20
C ALA A 87 1.16 35.90 -3.07
N PRO A 88 0.08 35.40 -2.44
CA PRO A 88 -0.65 36.13 -1.42
C PRO A 88 0.04 36.05 -0.04
N HIS A 89 -0.47 36.84 0.91
CA HIS A 89 0.00 36.85 2.30
C HIS A 89 -1.15 36.64 3.28
N GLY A 90 -0.83 36.11 4.46
CA GLY A 90 -1.81 35.86 5.52
C GLY A 90 -2.24 34.40 5.60
N SER A 91 -2.69 34.01 6.79
CA SER A 91 -3.12 32.65 7.12
C SER A 91 -4.50 32.70 7.76
N GLY A 92 -5.24 31.60 7.64
CA GLY A 92 -6.51 31.44 8.31
C GLY A 92 -6.39 30.88 9.71
N THR A 93 -7.50 30.30 10.16
CA THR A 93 -7.53 29.32 11.25
C THR A 93 -8.32 28.10 10.79
N ALA A 94 -8.21 26.98 11.52
CA ALA A 94 -8.93 25.76 11.19
C ALA A 94 -10.46 25.97 11.06
N SER A 95 -11.04 26.90 11.83
CA SER A 95 -12.47 27.24 11.78
C SER A 95 -12.81 28.35 10.78
N ALA A 96 -11.83 29.09 10.28
CA ALA A 96 -11.99 30.22 9.38
C ALA A 96 -10.79 30.32 8.42
N PRO A 97 -10.68 29.40 7.44
CA PRO A 97 -9.58 29.40 6.49
C PRO A 97 -9.64 30.62 5.56
N VAL A 98 -8.49 31.07 5.06
CA VAL A 98 -8.45 32.01 3.93
C VAL A 98 -8.75 31.23 2.65
N THR A 99 -9.68 31.73 1.83
CA THR A 99 -10.14 30.99 0.64
C THR A 99 -9.92 31.78 -0.64
N PHE A 100 -9.12 31.24 -1.55
CA PHE A 100 -9.00 31.71 -2.94
C PHE A 100 -9.96 30.91 -3.81
N THR A 101 -10.90 31.58 -4.49
CA THR A 101 -11.93 30.92 -5.28
C THR A 101 -12.42 31.78 -6.45
N SER A 102 -13.52 31.38 -7.09
CA SER A 102 -14.13 32.08 -8.21
C SER A 102 -15.48 32.71 -7.85
N TYR A 103 -15.92 33.70 -8.64
CA TYR A 103 -17.30 34.20 -8.64
C TYR A 103 -17.81 34.46 -10.06
N GLY A 104 -19.12 34.53 -10.21
CA GLY A 104 -19.78 34.65 -11.51
C GLY A 104 -19.96 33.30 -12.18
N ALA A 105 -20.41 33.32 -13.44
CA ALA A 105 -20.64 32.13 -14.24
C ALA A 105 -19.67 32.10 -15.43
N GLY A 106 -19.31 30.89 -15.89
CA GLY A 106 -18.44 30.69 -17.05
C GLY A 106 -17.25 29.78 -16.74
N ALA A 107 -16.22 29.87 -17.56
CA ALA A 107 -14.97 29.14 -17.39
C ALA A 107 -14.27 29.51 -16.07
N ARG A 108 -13.45 28.59 -15.54
CA ARG A 108 -12.61 28.85 -14.37
C ARG A 108 -11.76 30.11 -14.59
N PRO A 109 -11.51 30.94 -13.56
CA PRO A 109 -10.52 32.01 -13.65
C PRO A 109 -9.15 31.42 -14.00
N LYS A 110 -8.49 31.96 -15.03
CA LYS A 110 -7.21 31.45 -15.50
C LYS A 110 -6.04 32.22 -14.90
N LEU A 111 -5.13 31.50 -14.25
CA LEU A 111 -3.83 32.00 -13.82
C LEU A 111 -2.76 31.43 -14.77
N ASP A 112 -2.13 32.31 -15.54
CA ASP A 112 -1.21 31.92 -16.61
C ASP A 112 0.19 32.47 -16.35
N GLY A 113 1.13 31.59 -16.04
CA GLY A 113 2.53 31.96 -15.86
C GLY A 113 3.23 32.36 -17.16
N GLN A 114 2.71 31.98 -18.34
CA GLN A 114 3.33 32.17 -19.67
C GLN A 114 4.79 31.74 -19.75
N GLY A 115 5.18 30.85 -18.85
CA GLY A 115 6.55 30.43 -18.70
C GLY A 115 7.54 31.46 -18.18
N ALA A 116 7.04 32.57 -17.63
CA ALA A 116 7.86 33.65 -17.10
C ALA A 116 8.11 33.53 -15.59
N VAL A 117 7.44 32.60 -14.89
CA VAL A 117 7.50 32.46 -13.43
C VAL A 117 7.84 31.03 -13.01
N ALA A 118 8.53 30.87 -11.88
CA ALA A 118 8.88 29.56 -11.32
C ALA A 118 7.65 28.81 -10.79
N SER A 119 6.69 29.53 -10.20
CA SER A 119 5.42 28.97 -9.71
C SER A 119 4.28 29.94 -10.04
N VAL A 120 3.16 29.45 -10.55
CA VAL A 120 2.01 30.32 -10.87
C VAL A 120 1.26 30.70 -9.60
N VAL A 121 0.99 29.73 -8.73
CA VAL A 121 0.48 29.96 -7.38
C VAL A 121 1.59 29.60 -6.40
N LEU A 122 1.98 30.53 -5.54
CA LEU A 122 2.96 30.32 -4.47
C LEU A 122 2.32 30.64 -3.12
N LEU A 123 2.05 29.62 -2.32
CA LEU A 123 1.69 29.78 -0.92
C LEU A 123 2.94 29.65 -0.07
N ALA A 124 3.49 30.75 0.42
CA ALA A 124 4.76 30.75 1.15
C ALA A 124 4.54 30.91 2.67
N ASN A 125 4.80 29.84 3.42
CA ASN A 125 4.62 29.77 4.88
C ASN A 125 3.18 30.05 5.36
N GLN A 126 2.20 29.85 4.50
CA GLN A 126 0.78 30.06 4.82
C GLN A 126 0.14 28.75 5.29
N HIS A 127 -0.79 28.87 6.25
CA HIS A 127 -1.55 27.76 6.80
C HIS A 127 -3.03 28.10 6.89
N ASP A 128 -3.88 27.07 7.00
CA ASP A 128 -5.34 27.21 6.99
C ASP A 128 -5.81 27.98 5.74
N VAL A 129 -5.36 27.53 4.57
CA VAL A 129 -5.63 28.16 3.25
C VAL A 129 -6.28 27.16 2.31
N THR A 130 -7.31 27.60 1.58
CA THR A 130 -7.91 26.83 0.47
C THR A 130 -7.69 27.54 -0.86
N VAL A 131 -7.18 26.82 -1.87
CA VAL A 131 -7.12 27.26 -3.27
C VAL A 131 -8.07 26.40 -4.08
N ASN A 132 -9.15 27.02 -4.58
CA ASN A 132 -10.28 26.30 -5.16
C ASN A 132 -10.71 26.82 -6.54
N GLY A 133 -10.71 25.93 -7.54
CA GLY A 133 -11.48 26.15 -8.77
C GLY A 133 -10.79 27.01 -9.84
N PHE A 134 -9.46 27.01 -9.90
CA PHE A 134 -8.69 27.75 -10.92
C PHE A 134 -8.30 26.87 -12.12
N GLU A 135 -8.13 27.50 -13.28
CA GLU A 135 -7.32 26.97 -14.38
C GLU A 135 -5.91 27.55 -14.23
N ILE A 136 -4.87 26.71 -14.28
CA ILE A 136 -3.49 27.10 -13.98
C ILE A 136 -2.55 26.55 -15.07
N THR A 137 -1.85 27.44 -15.78
CA THR A 137 -0.90 27.07 -16.85
C THR A 137 0.46 27.74 -16.67
N ASN A 138 1.54 27.10 -17.09
CA ASN A 138 2.89 27.71 -17.04
C ASN A 138 3.77 27.29 -18.22
N SER A 139 3.25 27.49 -19.44
CA SER A 139 3.94 27.15 -20.67
C SER A 139 4.40 28.38 -21.45
N ALA A 140 5.57 28.28 -22.08
CA ALA A 140 6.07 29.24 -23.07
C ALA A 140 5.97 28.69 -24.50
N GLY A 141 5.28 27.56 -24.69
CA GLY A 141 5.21 26.85 -25.96
C GLY A 141 6.25 25.73 -26.06
N PRO A 142 7.05 25.63 -27.14
CA PRO A 142 7.93 24.49 -27.35
C PRO A 142 8.95 24.25 -26.21
N ILE A 143 9.02 23.01 -25.74
CA ILE A 143 9.99 22.56 -24.73
C ILE A 143 11.35 22.27 -25.40
N THR A 144 12.43 22.80 -24.81
CA THR A 144 13.81 22.58 -25.24
C THR A 144 14.69 22.23 -24.05
N SER A 145 15.94 21.80 -24.28
CA SER A 145 16.90 21.51 -23.21
C SER A 145 17.23 22.70 -22.30
N SER A 146 16.94 23.94 -22.73
CA SER A 146 17.12 25.16 -21.93
C SER A 146 15.86 25.59 -21.18
N THR A 147 14.73 24.89 -21.35
CA THR A 147 13.48 25.20 -20.65
C THR A 147 13.69 25.08 -19.14
N PRO A 148 13.43 26.12 -18.33
CA PRO A 148 13.53 26.03 -16.88
C PRO A 148 12.49 25.08 -16.29
N TYR A 149 12.79 24.52 -15.11
CA TYR A 149 11.78 23.84 -14.30
C TYR A 149 10.72 24.84 -13.84
N ARG A 150 9.45 24.44 -13.90
CA ARG A 150 8.31 25.25 -13.48
C ARG A 150 7.32 24.47 -12.63
N ILE A 151 6.50 25.21 -11.92
CA ILE A 151 5.45 24.70 -11.05
C ILE A 151 4.13 25.39 -11.39
N GLY A 152 3.03 24.64 -11.39
CA GLY A 152 1.67 25.20 -11.38
C GLY A 152 1.35 25.79 -10.01
N VAL A 153 1.17 24.92 -9.01
CA VAL A 153 0.90 25.30 -7.60
C VAL A 153 2.05 24.84 -6.73
N ASN A 154 2.68 25.77 -5.99
CA ASN A 154 3.71 25.47 -5.00
C ASN A 154 3.21 25.83 -3.60
N VAL A 155 2.98 24.82 -2.76
CA VAL A 155 2.74 24.99 -1.33
C VAL A 155 4.09 24.91 -0.63
N PHE A 156 4.64 26.06 -0.27
CA PHE A 156 6.02 26.19 0.20
C PHE A 156 6.08 26.49 1.69
N ALA A 157 6.92 25.75 2.41
CA ALA A 157 7.21 25.99 3.81
C ALA A 157 8.73 25.98 4.07
N GLN A 158 9.24 26.94 4.84
CA GLN A 158 10.65 27.01 5.20
C GLN A 158 10.84 27.63 6.58
N ASP A 159 11.49 26.89 7.48
CA ASP A 159 11.91 27.35 8.81
C ASP A 159 10.77 27.97 9.64
N VAL A 160 9.56 27.39 9.57
CA VAL A 160 8.35 27.91 10.24
C VAL A 160 7.66 26.94 11.20
N GLY A 161 8.13 25.70 11.30
CA GLY A 161 7.46 24.70 12.13
C GLY A 161 6.34 23.99 11.39
N ALA A 162 5.28 23.62 12.11
CA ALA A 162 4.12 22.97 11.53
C ALA A 162 3.30 23.95 10.67
N VAL A 163 2.91 23.52 9.47
CA VAL A 163 2.03 24.25 8.55
C VAL A 163 0.72 23.48 8.39
N PRO A 164 -0.33 23.82 9.17
CA PRO A 164 -1.58 23.07 9.16
C PRO A 164 -2.54 23.42 8.01
N ASN A 165 -3.39 22.45 7.65
CA ASN A 165 -4.68 22.66 6.96
C ASN A 165 -4.60 23.44 5.64
N VAL A 166 -3.61 23.17 4.81
CA VAL A 166 -3.58 23.69 3.43
C VAL A 166 -4.38 22.77 2.51
N ARG A 167 -5.20 23.35 1.64
CA ARG A 167 -6.10 22.61 0.76
C ARG A 167 -6.05 23.11 -0.68
N ILE A 168 -5.69 22.23 -1.60
CA ILE A 168 -5.67 22.48 -3.04
C ILE A 168 -6.77 21.65 -3.68
N THR A 169 -7.82 22.28 -4.19
CA THR A 169 -9.02 21.55 -4.64
C THR A 169 -9.71 22.11 -5.88
N GLY A 170 -10.35 21.26 -6.69
CA GLY A 170 -11.18 21.70 -7.81
C GLY A 170 -10.41 22.39 -8.96
N ASN A 171 -9.07 22.38 -8.93
CA ASN A 171 -8.24 23.09 -9.89
C ASN A 171 -8.00 22.23 -11.14
N TRP A 172 -7.80 22.90 -12.28
CA TRP A 172 -7.29 22.30 -13.51
C TRP A 172 -5.89 22.86 -13.75
N VAL A 173 -4.87 22.05 -13.50
CA VAL A 173 -3.46 22.43 -13.63
C VAL A 173 -2.90 21.72 -14.85
N HIS A 174 -2.51 22.47 -15.88
CA HIS A 174 -2.05 21.86 -17.11
C HIS A 174 -1.01 22.69 -17.86
N ASP A 175 -0.31 22.05 -18.81
CA ASP A 175 0.71 22.70 -19.65
C ASP A 175 1.75 23.44 -18.78
N VAL A 176 2.46 22.65 -17.96
CA VAL A 176 3.56 23.15 -17.12
C VAL A 176 4.88 22.60 -17.66
N ASP A 177 5.71 23.52 -18.15
CA ASP A 177 6.96 23.16 -18.80
C ASP A 177 8.07 22.77 -17.81
N ALA A 178 8.97 21.92 -18.28
CA ALA A 178 10.23 21.53 -17.67
C ALA A 178 11.18 21.11 -18.80
N PRO A 179 12.49 20.92 -18.55
CA PRO A 179 13.38 20.32 -19.55
C PRO A 179 12.82 18.98 -20.08
N PRO A 180 13.09 18.63 -21.35
CA PRO A 180 12.67 17.34 -21.91
C PRO A 180 13.30 16.18 -21.14
N ASN A 181 12.57 15.07 -21.04
CA ASN A 181 12.98 13.86 -20.31
C ASN A 181 13.42 14.14 -18.86
N SER A 182 12.82 15.14 -18.21
CA SER A 182 13.14 15.48 -16.83
C SER A 182 12.32 14.66 -15.83
N SER A 183 12.94 14.32 -14.70
CA SER A 183 12.32 13.65 -13.56
C SER A 183 12.76 14.35 -12.28
N ASN A 184 12.30 15.58 -12.08
CA ASN A 184 12.60 16.36 -10.88
C ASN A 184 11.34 16.50 -10.01
N PRO A 185 11.24 15.81 -8.86
CA PRO A 185 10.06 15.83 -7.99
C PRO A 185 9.78 17.19 -7.35
N GLY A 186 10.72 18.15 -7.43
CA GLY A 186 10.52 19.55 -7.03
C GLY A 186 9.90 20.44 -8.10
N SER A 187 9.38 19.87 -9.20
CA SER A 187 8.80 20.61 -10.33
C SER A 187 7.62 19.88 -10.96
N GLY A 188 6.66 20.62 -11.54
CA GLY A 188 5.50 20.03 -12.20
C GLY A 188 4.16 20.67 -11.84
N GLY A 189 3.10 19.87 -11.74
CA GLY A 189 1.74 20.37 -11.55
C GLY A 189 1.52 21.00 -10.18
N ILE A 190 1.27 20.17 -9.18
CA ILE A 190 1.03 20.59 -7.79
C ILE A 190 2.16 20.04 -6.91
N ILE A 191 2.97 20.93 -6.36
CA ILE A 191 4.14 20.59 -5.56
C ILE A 191 3.97 21.14 -4.15
N TYR A 192 4.19 20.31 -3.13
CA TYR A 192 4.37 20.78 -1.76
C TYR A 192 5.83 20.64 -1.34
N THR A 193 6.45 21.77 -1.03
CA THR A 193 7.89 21.92 -0.86
C THR A 193 8.19 22.32 0.58
N VAL A 194 9.05 21.56 1.25
CA VAL A 194 9.62 21.95 2.54
C VAL A 194 11.12 22.20 2.40
N ARG A 195 11.58 23.37 2.85
CA ARG A 195 12.99 23.78 2.85
C ARG A 195 13.44 24.20 4.24
N GLY A 196 14.70 24.62 4.32
CA GLY A 196 15.25 25.21 5.54
C GLY A 196 15.96 24.20 6.39
N SER A 197 16.60 24.72 7.43
CA SER A 197 17.60 23.98 8.19
C SER A 197 17.76 24.44 9.65
N ALA A 198 17.00 25.47 10.03
CA ALA A 198 17.02 26.11 11.33
C ALA A 198 15.85 25.64 12.21
N THR A 199 14.65 25.50 11.64
CA THR A 199 13.45 25.07 12.37
C THR A 199 12.81 23.88 11.66
N PRO A 200 12.68 22.70 12.33
CA PRO A 200 11.99 21.54 11.76
C PRO A 200 10.62 21.93 11.22
N THR A 201 10.42 21.79 9.92
CA THR A 201 9.24 22.31 9.20
C THR A 201 8.54 21.15 8.51
N TYR A 202 7.22 21.11 8.55
CA TYR A 202 6.41 20.02 7.99
C TYR A 202 4.95 20.45 7.83
N PHE A 203 4.22 19.82 6.91
CA PHE A 203 2.78 20.02 6.78
C PHE A 203 2.00 19.11 7.73
N THR A 204 0.84 19.56 8.19
CA THR A 204 -0.13 18.72 8.91
C THR A 204 -1.52 18.87 8.31
N GLY A 205 -2.16 17.78 7.93
CA GLY A 205 -3.50 17.85 7.31
C GLY A 205 -3.53 18.54 5.94
N LEU A 206 -2.43 18.50 5.18
CA LEU A 206 -2.39 18.93 3.79
C LEU A 206 -3.34 18.05 2.96
N THR A 207 -4.22 18.66 2.15
CA THR A 207 -5.07 17.90 1.24
C THR A 207 -4.99 18.41 -0.19
N VAL A 208 -4.73 17.51 -1.14
CA VAL A 208 -4.79 17.75 -2.58
C VAL A 208 -5.90 16.88 -3.16
N GLN A 209 -7.02 17.50 -3.58
CA GLN A 209 -8.16 16.71 -4.04
C GLN A 209 -9.07 17.32 -5.08
N ASP A 210 -9.79 16.47 -5.82
CA ASP A 210 -10.74 16.89 -6.85
C ASP A 210 -10.08 17.80 -7.92
N ASN A 211 -8.78 17.65 -8.14
CA ASN A 211 -8.04 18.39 -9.17
C ASN A 211 -7.91 17.54 -10.44
N GLU A 212 -7.86 18.20 -11.58
CA GLU A 212 -7.36 17.63 -12.82
C GLU A 212 -5.94 18.16 -13.07
N VAL A 213 -4.97 17.27 -13.25
CA VAL A 213 -3.57 17.62 -13.49
C VAL A 213 -3.12 16.95 -14.79
N ALA A 214 -2.83 17.75 -15.82
CA ALA A 214 -2.67 17.24 -17.17
C ALA A 214 -1.44 17.82 -17.89
N ASN A 215 -0.85 17.10 -18.84
CA ASN A 215 0.19 17.62 -19.74
C ASN A 215 1.36 18.28 -18.99
N ILE A 216 1.97 17.54 -18.07
CA ILE A 216 3.07 18.05 -17.24
C ILE A 216 4.40 17.48 -17.73
N ALA A 217 5.38 18.35 -17.95
CA ALA A 217 6.69 17.96 -18.47
C ALA A 217 7.66 17.35 -17.41
N SER A 218 7.20 17.21 -16.16
CA SER A 218 7.90 16.56 -15.04
C SER A 218 6.88 15.75 -14.21
N TYR A 219 6.64 16.08 -12.93
CA TYR A 219 5.71 15.35 -12.05
C TYR A 219 4.28 15.94 -12.03
N GLY A 220 3.26 15.09 -11.87
CA GLY A 220 1.88 15.54 -11.70
C GLY A 220 1.64 16.22 -10.36
N ILE A 221 1.58 15.41 -9.30
CA ILE A 221 1.43 15.85 -7.90
C ILE A 221 2.60 15.27 -7.12
N SER A 222 3.41 16.10 -6.46
CA SER A 222 4.61 15.62 -5.75
C SER A 222 4.88 16.41 -4.47
N GLY A 223 5.52 15.75 -3.51
CA GLY A 223 5.99 16.33 -2.27
C GLY A 223 7.47 16.12 -2.07
N TRP A 224 8.17 17.05 -1.43
CA TRP A 224 9.54 16.80 -0.98
C TRP A 224 9.95 17.74 0.16
N SER A 225 11.01 17.36 0.89
CA SER A 225 11.51 18.10 2.04
C SER A 225 13.03 18.02 2.17
N THR A 226 13.68 19.08 2.65
CA THR A 226 15.08 19.01 3.12
C THR A 226 15.20 18.26 4.46
N TRP A 227 14.11 18.10 5.21
CA TRP A 227 14.06 17.33 6.45
C TRP A 227 13.88 15.83 6.17
N MET A 228 14.76 15.26 5.34
CA MET A 228 14.70 13.89 4.83
C MET A 228 15.91 13.02 5.20
N GLN A 229 16.80 13.49 6.08
CA GLN A 229 17.97 12.70 6.48
C GLN A 229 17.55 11.59 7.44
N ARG A 230 17.46 10.38 6.91
CA ARG A 230 17.33 9.12 7.65
C ARG A 230 18.02 8.02 6.86
N ASP A 231 18.58 7.05 7.59
CA ASP A 231 19.12 5.78 7.08
C ASP A 231 20.05 5.88 5.84
N GLY A 232 20.77 7.00 5.75
CA GLY A 232 21.79 7.28 4.72
C GLY A 232 21.23 7.72 3.37
N TRP A 233 19.91 7.76 3.19
CA TRP A 233 19.29 8.01 1.89
C TRP A 233 19.53 9.43 1.38
N ASN A 234 20.14 9.55 0.20
CA ASN A 234 20.47 10.84 -0.40
C ASN A 234 20.35 10.89 -1.94
N SER A 235 19.80 9.84 -2.57
CA SER A 235 19.76 9.70 -4.03
C SER A 235 18.97 10.83 -4.72
N LEU A 236 17.98 11.42 -4.06
CA LEU A 236 17.19 12.53 -4.60
C LEU A 236 17.86 13.91 -4.49
N TRP A 237 18.88 14.07 -3.63
CA TRP A 237 19.45 15.40 -3.34
C TRP A 237 19.98 16.15 -4.58
N PRO A 238 20.64 15.48 -5.57
CA PRO A 238 21.11 16.14 -6.78
C PRO A 238 19.97 16.71 -7.65
N PHE A 239 18.79 16.10 -7.61
CA PHE A 239 17.64 16.49 -8.42
C PHE A 239 16.87 17.68 -7.81
N LEU A 240 16.78 17.71 -6.48
CA LEU A 240 16.00 18.70 -5.74
C LEU A 240 16.61 20.11 -5.73
N GLY A 241 17.90 20.24 -6.03
CA GLY A 241 18.57 21.54 -6.16
C GLY A 241 18.70 22.34 -4.86
N ALA A 242 18.47 21.73 -3.69
CA ALA A 242 18.74 22.34 -2.40
C ALA A 242 20.24 22.25 -2.04
N PRO A 243 20.85 23.27 -1.41
CA PRO A 243 22.18 23.18 -0.84
C PRO A 243 22.28 21.99 0.11
N THR A 244 23.38 21.24 0.05
CA THR A 244 23.59 20.08 0.93
C THR A 244 23.53 20.44 2.41
N THR A 245 23.85 21.70 2.75
CA THR A 245 23.77 22.25 4.10
C THR A 245 22.35 22.45 4.61
N GLU A 246 21.31 22.35 3.76
CA GLU A 246 19.91 22.43 4.20
C GLU A 246 19.36 21.09 4.68
N TYR A 247 19.91 19.97 4.23
CA TYR A 247 19.35 18.68 4.61
C TYR A 247 19.52 18.42 6.12
N ARG A 248 18.43 18.00 6.76
CA ARG A 248 18.34 17.80 8.22
C ARG A 248 17.63 16.49 8.52
N ALA A 249 17.73 16.07 9.78
CA ALA A 249 17.10 14.87 10.31
C ALA A 249 15.61 14.79 9.93
N PHE A 250 15.19 13.58 9.55
CA PHE A 250 13.83 13.27 9.11
C PHE A 250 12.75 13.90 9.99
N THR A 251 11.98 14.81 9.39
CA THR A 251 10.82 15.49 9.99
C THR A 251 9.68 15.48 8.97
N PRO A 252 8.86 14.41 8.94
CA PRO A 252 7.89 14.20 7.88
C PRO A 252 6.66 15.08 7.99
N SER A 253 6.04 15.38 6.85
CA SER A 253 4.67 15.88 6.82
C SER A 253 3.69 14.79 7.24
N THR A 254 2.70 15.12 8.07
CA THR A 254 1.79 14.13 8.67
C THR A 254 0.34 14.30 8.21
N GLY A 255 -0.37 13.19 8.01
CA GLY A 255 -1.79 13.22 7.66
C GLY A 255 -2.08 13.86 6.32
N THR A 256 -1.14 13.77 5.37
CA THR A 256 -1.34 14.23 3.99
C THR A 256 -2.38 13.35 3.30
N VAL A 257 -3.34 13.97 2.62
CA VAL A 257 -4.37 13.27 1.84
C VAL A 257 -4.33 13.70 0.39
N ILE A 258 -4.17 12.74 -0.53
CA ILE A 258 -4.21 12.97 -1.98
C ILE A 258 -5.34 12.12 -2.55
N ARG A 259 -6.46 12.74 -2.94
CA ARG A 259 -7.65 11.99 -3.34
C ARG A 259 -8.50 12.56 -4.45
N ASN A 260 -9.26 11.72 -5.15
CA ASN A 260 -10.18 12.15 -6.20
C ASN A 260 -9.52 13.02 -7.28
N ASN A 261 -8.21 12.90 -7.50
CA ASN A 261 -7.54 13.65 -8.56
C ASN A 261 -7.56 12.83 -9.86
N TYR A 262 -7.68 13.53 -10.98
CA TYR A 262 -7.45 12.95 -12.31
C TYR A 262 -6.11 13.46 -12.82
N VAL A 263 -5.10 12.59 -12.85
CA VAL A 263 -3.71 12.92 -13.20
C VAL A 263 -3.36 12.20 -14.50
N HIS A 264 -3.09 12.94 -15.59
CA HIS A 264 -2.87 12.33 -16.90
C HIS A 264 -1.88 13.06 -17.81
N GLY A 265 -1.29 12.34 -18.78
CA GLY A 265 -0.35 12.93 -19.73
C GLY A 265 0.90 13.48 -19.05
N ILE A 266 1.51 12.69 -18.16
CA ILE A 266 2.63 13.11 -17.33
C ILE A 266 3.94 12.54 -17.88
N ALA A 267 4.94 13.41 -18.07
CA ALA A 267 6.24 13.02 -18.61
C ALA A 267 7.02 12.07 -17.69
N ALA A 268 6.97 12.30 -16.37
CA ALA A 268 7.60 11.48 -15.32
C ALA A 268 6.52 10.86 -14.40
N GLY A 269 6.71 10.91 -13.08
CA GLY A 269 5.79 10.29 -12.10
C GLY A 269 4.47 11.03 -11.92
N GLY A 270 3.38 10.28 -11.74
CA GLY A 270 2.04 10.85 -11.59
C GLY A 270 1.84 11.49 -10.22
N ILE A 271 1.80 10.67 -9.16
CA ILE A 271 1.62 11.08 -7.77
C ILE A 271 2.78 10.56 -6.92
N ALA A 272 3.51 11.45 -6.27
CA ALA A 272 4.72 11.10 -5.51
C ALA A 272 4.78 11.79 -4.12
N PRO A 273 4.12 11.25 -3.07
CA PRO A 273 4.28 11.77 -1.73
C PRO A 273 5.60 11.33 -1.10
N LEU A 274 6.54 12.26 -0.93
CA LEU A 274 7.85 12.01 -0.32
C LEU A 274 7.99 12.71 1.04
N VAL A 275 8.73 12.08 1.96
CA VAL A 275 9.03 12.61 3.31
C VAL A 275 7.75 12.81 4.12
N VAL A 276 6.98 11.74 4.27
CA VAL A 276 5.62 11.76 4.81
C VAL A 276 5.36 10.69 5.87
N ARG A 277 4.33 10.90 6.69
CA ARG A 277 3.85 9.91 7.66
C ARG A 277 2.32 9.92 7.71
N ASP A 278 1.72 8.74 7.90
CA ASP A 278 0.27 8.53 8.00
C ASP A 278 -0.49 9.15 6.81
N THR A 279 0.02 8.87 5.60
CA THR A 279 -0.47 9.46 4.35
C THR A 279 -1.54 8.58 3.71
N LEU A 280 -2.55 9.22 3.11
CA LEU A 280 -3.62 8.55 2.39
C LEU A 280 -3.66 9.00 0.93
N VAL A 281 -3.40 8.07 0.01
CA VAL A 281 -3.55 8.26 -1.43
C VAL A 281 -4.73 7.42 -1.91
N GLU A 282 -5.87 8.04 -2.20
CA GLU A 282 -7.09 7.29 -2.52
C GLU A 282 -7.97 7.84 -3.62
N HIS A 283 -8.71 6.98 -4.31
CA HIS A 283 -9.70 7.40 -5.30
C HIS A 283 -9.15 8.29 -6.43
N ASN A 284 -7.86 8.20 -6.72
CA ASN A 284 -7.27 8.92 -7.85
C ASN A 284 -7.37 8.06 -9.12
N THR A 285 -7.58 8.73 -10.26
CA THR A 285 -7.40 8.14 -11.58
C THR A 285 -6.08 8.68 -12.12
N VAL A 286 -5.11 7.79 -12.35
CA VAL A 286 -3.76 8.14 -12.80
C VAL A 286 -3.49 7.42 -14.12
N ALA A 287 -3.46 8.16 -15.22
CA ALA A 287 -3.34 7.60 -16.56
C ALA A 287 -2.13 8.18 -17.31
N ASP A 288 -1.56 7.45 -18.24
CA ASP A 288 -0.57 7.95 -19.19
C ASP A 288 0.57 8.75 -18.52
N THR A 289 1.21 8.13 -17.52
CA THR A 289 2.40 8.67 -16.84
C THR A 289 3.68 8.05 -17.40
N ALA A 290 4.85 8.53 -16.96
CA ALA A 290 6.17 8.10 -17.43
C ALA A 290 6.34 8.24 -18.95
N GLN A 291 5.63 9.18 -19.60
CA GLN A 291 5.54 9.22 -21.07
C GLN A 291 6.85 9.61 -21.77
N ALA A 292 7.77 10.28 -21.05
CA ALA A 292 9.04 10.75 -21.57
C ALA A 292 10.26 10.32 -20.75
N HIS A 293 10.07 9.76 -19.54
CA HIS A 293 11.15 9.28 -18.67
C HIS A 293 10.67 8.07 -17.86
N GLY A 294 11.54 7.11 -17.57
CA GLY A 294 11.24 5.98 -16.68
C GLY A 294 10.78 6.48 -15.30
N ASN A 295 9.61 6.05 -14.86
CA ASN A 295 9.01 6.40 -13.58
C ASN A 295 7.79 5.51 -13.31
N VAL A 296 7.14 5.72 -12.18
CA VAL A 296 5.95 4.98 -11.71
C VAL A 296 4.75 5.93 -11.67
N ALA A 297 3.53 5.42 -11.88
CA ALA A 297 2.33 6.24 -11.78
C ALA A 297 2.09 6.79 -10.36
N ILE A 298 2.14 5.95 -9.34
CA ILE A 298 2.05 6.35 -7.93
C ILE A 298 3.19 5.70 -7.15
N TRP A 299 4.07 6.50 -6.56
CA TRP A 299 5.18 5.99 -5.75
C TRP A 299 5.43 6.85 -4.52
N TRP A 300 6.04 6.30 -3.49
CA TRP A 300 6.33 7.05 -2.25
C TRP A 300 7.67 6.60 -1.67
N ALA A 301 8.38 7.55 -1.06
CA ALA A 301 9.69 7.31 -0.46
C ALA A 301 9.89 8.16 0.79
N ASP A 302 10.79 7.71 1.67
CA ASP A 302 11.04 8.26 3.00
C ASP A 302 9.72 8.46 3.75
N ALA A 303 8.97 7.36 3.83
CA ALA A 303 7.55 7.38 4.19
C ALA A 303 7.23 6.35 5.27
N ASP A 304 6.43 6.76 6.27
CA ASP A 304 5.91 5.86 7.30
C ASP A 304 4.39 5.74 7.21
N ASN A 305 3.84 4.53 7.22
CA ASN A 305 2.39 4.25 7.26
C ASN A 305 1.60 4.88 6.09
N THR A 306 2.10 4.77 4.86
CA THR A 306 1.36 5.23 3.67
C THR A 306 0.29 4.21 3.27
N THR A 307 -0.96 4.65 3.16
CA THR A 307 -2.07 3.86 2.61
C THR A 307 -2.39 4.32 1.20
N VAL A 308 -2.34 3.40 0.23
CA VAL A 308 -2.69 3.61 -1.18
C VAL A 308 -3.87 2.72 -1.52
N GLN A 309 -5.04 3.32 -1.74
CA GLN A 309 -6.28 2.55 -1.91
C GLN A 309 -7.31 3.13 -2.88
N PHE A 310 -8.11 2.27 -3.52
CA PHE A 310 -9.17 2.70 -4.45
C PHE A 310 -8.69 3.55 -5.62
N ASN A 311 -7.42 3.45 -6.01
CA ASN A 311 -6.91 4.17 -7.17
C ASN A 311 -7.09 3.33 -8.45
N GLU A 312 -7.36 4.00 -9.56
CA GLU A 312 -7.34 3.44 -10.91
C GLU A 312 -6.09 3.93 -11.64
N ILE A 313 -5.24 3.00 -12.09
CA ILE A 313 -3.93 3.32 -12.67
C ILE A 313 -3.77 2.66 -14.04
N SER A 314 -3.42 3.43 -15.07
CA SER A 314 -3.28 2.88 -16.41
C SER A 314 -2.24 3.54 -17.30
N GLY A 315 -1.74 2.80 -18.29
CA GLY A 315 -1.04 3.38 -19.43
C GLY A 315 0.32 4.00 -19.11
N THR A 316 0.94 3.64 -18.00
CA THR A 316 2.36 3.98 -17.78
C THR A 316 3.20 3.48 -18.96
N LYS A 317 4.16 4.29 -19.40
CA LYS A 317 5.03 3.89 -20.50
C LYS A 317 6.30 3.23 -19.98
N TYR A 318 6.59 2.03 -20.48
CA TYR A 318 7.89 1.40 -20.30
C TYR A 318 8.92 2.01 -21.24
N ASN A 319 9.94 2.65 -20.68
CA ASN A 319 10.96 3.37 -21.46
C ASN A 319 12.23 2.54 -21.75
N GLY A 320 12.18 1.22 -21.48
CA GLY A 320 13.23 0.27 -21.83
C GLY A 320 13.85 -0.42 -20.62
N PRO A 321 14.85 -1.30 -20.84
CA PRO A 321 15.50 -2.06 -19.77
C PRO A 321 16.07 -1.14 -18.68
N GLN A 322 15.95 -1.55 -17.42
CA GLN A 322 16.40 -0.79 -16.23
C GLN A 322 15.68 0.54 -15.99
N MET A 323 14.60 0.80 -16.71
CA MET A 323 13.65 1.87 -16.41
C MET A 323 12.40 1.24 -15.83
N ASP A 324 11.78 1.93 -14.88
CA ASP A 324 10.49 1.52 -14.34
C ASP A 324 9.38 1.70 -15.39
N GLY A 325 8.17 1.36 -14.99
CA GLY A 325 6.95 1.74 -15.69
C GLY A 325 5.75 1.22 -14.94
N ASP A 326 5.86 1.07 -13.63
CA ASP A 326 4.93 0.31 -12.81
C ASP A 326 3.75 1.18 -12.42
N ALA A 327 2.65 0.54 -12.04
CA ALA A 327 1.50 1.26 -11.53
C ALA A 327 1.78 1.86 -10.14
N LEU A 328 2.40 1.05 -9.26
CA LEU A 328 2.57 1.36 -7.84
C LEU A 328 3.98 1.01 -7.36
N ASP A 329 4.55 1.84 -6.49
CA ASP A 329 5.88 1.59 -5.92
C ASP A 329 6.01 2.01 -4.44
N ALA A 330 6.37 1.04 -3.62
CA ALA A 330 6.89 1.28 -2.27
C ALA A 330 8.40 1.46 -2.35
N ASP A 331 8.82 2.69 -2.62
CA ASP A 331 10.21 3.06 -2.89
C ASP A 331 10.97 3.31 -1.57
N GLU A 332 12.20 3.78 -1.69
CA GLU A 332 13.22 3.92 -0.67
C GLU A 332 12.71 4.35 0.70
N ASP A 333 13.21 3.69 1.74
CA ASP A 333 12.97 4.09 3.13
C ASP A 333 11.48 4.13 3.53
N SER A 334 10.67 3.21 2.95
CA SER A 334 9.23 3.08 3.21
C SER A 334 8.88 2.01 4.24
N ARG A 335 8.21 2.42 5.34
CA ARG A 335 7.79 1.54 6.44
C ARG A 335 6.28 1.45 6.56
N GLY A 336 5.75 0.22 6.69
CA GLY A 336 4.34 0.00 7.00
C GLY A 336 3.39 0.43 5.88
N SER A 337 3.81 0.35 4.62
CA SER A 337 2.95 0.70 3.49
C SER A 337 1.77 -0.27 3.38
N LEU A 338 0.58 0.23 3.04
CA LEU A 338 -0.61 -0.56 2.80
C LEU A 338 -1.18 -0.23 1.43
N VAL A 339 -1.09 -1.19 0.51
CA VAL A 339 -1.54 -1.08 -0.87
C VAL A 339 -2.75 -1.99 -1.06
N GLN A 340 -3.95 -1.41 -1.11
CA GLN A 340 -5.17 -2.21 -1.12
C GLN A 340 -6.29 -1.68 -2.00
N TYR A 341 -7.08 -2.57 -2.61
CA TYR A 341 -8.28 -2.18 -3.34
C TYR A 341 -8.03 -1.28 -4.55
N ASN A 342 -6.83 -1.33 -5.13
CA ASN A 342 -6.51 -0.59 -6.34
C ASN A 342 -6.83 -1.45 -7.58
N TYR A 343 -7.10 -0.76 -8.69
CA TYR A 343 -7.23 -1.37 -10.00
C TYR A 343 -6.15 -0.80 -10.92
N SER A 344 -5.28 -1.65 -11.45
CA SER A 344 -4.27 -1.26 -12.43
C SER A 344 -4.52 -1.99 -13.74
N HIS A 345 -4.33 -1.31 -14.86
CA HIS A 345 -4.39 -1.98 -16.15
C HIS A 345 -3.54 -1.35 -17.24
N ASP A 346 -3.06 -2.21 -18.14
CA ASP A 346 -2.30 -1.81 -19.33
C ASP A 346 -1.04 -0.97 -19.04
N ASN A 347 -0.51 -1.04 -17.82
CA ASN A 347 0.73 -0.38 -17.43
C ASN A 347 1.92 -1.08 -18.09
N GLY A 348 2.90 -0.31 -18.57
CA GLY A 348 4.00 -0.82 -19.38
C GLY A 348 5.05 -1.61 -18.60
N GLY A 349 5.31 -1.24 -17.34
CA GLY A 349 6.42 -1.75 -16.54
C GLY A 349 6.06 -2.82 -15.52
N GLY A 350 4.81 -2.82 -15.03
CA GLY A 350 4.36 -3.77 -14.02
C GLY A 350 3.14 -3.30 -13.24
N PHE A 351 2.73 -4.10 -12.26
CA PHE A 351 1.72 -3.71 -11.29
C PHE A 351 2.36 -3.07 -10.06
N PHE A 352 3.28 -3.77 -9.41
CA PHE A 352 3.84 -3.31 -8.14
C PHE A 352 5.34 -3.58 -8.06
N ILE A 353 6.08 -2.53 -7.72
CA ILE A 353 7.49 -2.60 -7.39
C ILE A 353 7.73 -2.19 -5.93
N SER A 354 8.76 -2.76 -5.34
CA SER A 354 9.31 -2.35 -4.04
C SER A 354 10.83 -2.31 -4.18
N VAL A 355 11.43 -1.16 -3.86
CA VAL A 355 12.85 -0.92 -4.06
C VAL A 355 13.42 -0.03 -2.95
N SER A 356 14.59 -0.38 -2.43
CA SER A 356 15.38 0.51 -1.57
C SER A 356 16.89 0.29 -1.76
N GLY A 357 17.51 1.11 -2.60
CA GLY A 357 18.93 1.11 -2.95
C GLY A 357 19.92 1.37 -1.81
N ASP A 358 19.53 2.07 -0.74
CA ASP A 358 20.38 2.35 0.44
C ASP A 358 19.98 1.52 1.67
N SER A 359 20.56 1.76 2.85
CA SER A 359 20.45 0.85 4.02
C SER A 359 19.06 0.70 4.66
N ALA A 360 18.06 1.42 4.17
CA ALA A 360 16.71 1.42 4.71
C ALA A 360 15.86 0.28 4.13
N PRO A 361 14.83 -0.21 4.86
CA PRO A 361 13.92 -1.20 4.33
C PRO A 361 12.81 -0.57 3.47
N ALA A 362 12.36 -1.30 2.45
CA ALA A 362 11.04 -1.12 1.85
C ALA A 362 10.12 -2.24 2.32
N THR A 363 9.04 -1.87 3.03
CA THR A 363 8.06 -2.82 3.60
C THR A 363 6.63 -2.44 3.17
N ALA A 364 5.82 -3.45 2.84
CA ALA A 364 4.47 -3.24 2.35
C ALA A 364 3.55 -4.44 2.60
N VAL A 365 2.26 -4.16 2.76
CA VAL A 365 1.18 -5.13 2.58
C VAL A 365 0.46 -4.78 1.28
N VAL A 366 0.46 -5.69 0.31
CA VAL A 366 -0.19 -5.54 -1.00
C VAL A 366 -1.35 -6.54 -1.08
N ARG A 367 -2.58 -6.06 -0.94
CA ARG A 367 -3.74 -6.96 -0.82
C ARG A 367 -5.00 -6.50 -1.53
N TYR A 368 -5.84 -7.45 -1.95
CA TYR A 368 -7.15 -7.14 -2.54
C TYR A 368 -7.07 -6.14 -3.70
N ASN A 369 -5.98 -6.14 -4.47
CA ASN A 369 -5.84 -5.35 -5.68
C ASN A 369 -6.19 -6.20 -6.90
N VAL A 370 -6.66 -5.55 -7.96
CA VAL A 370 -6.85 -6.17 -9.27
C VAL A 370 -5.85 -5.57 -10.26
N SER A 371 -5.02 -6.42 -10.87
CA SER A 371 -4.14 -6.04 -11.98
C SER A 371 -4.62 -6.73 -13.25
N GLN A 372 -4.85 -5.96 -14.31
CA GLN A 372 -5.35 -6.45 -15.60
C GLN A 372 -4.43 -6.00 -16.74
N ASN A 373 -3.76 -6.93 -17.38
CA ASN A 373 -2.90 -6.67 -18.55
C ASN A 373 -1.79 -5.64 -18.31
N ASP A 374 -1.36 -5.46 -17.06
CA ASP A 374 -0.06 -4.86 -16.78
C ASP A 374 1.05 -5.75 -17.37
N ARG A 375 2.16 -5.12 -17.74
CA ARG A 375 3.17 -5.67 -18.64
C ARG A 375 4.55 -5.74 -17.98
N ASN A 376 5.49 -6.34 -18.70
CA ASN A 376 6.91 -6.47 -18.34
C ASN A 376 7.17 -7.32 -17.08
N GLU A 377 7.10 -6.75 -15.89
CA GLU A 377 7.35 -7.43 -14.62
C GLU A 377 6.20 -7.16 -13.65
N ILE A 378 5.28 -8.11 -13.46
CA ILE A 378 4.05 -7.82 -12.71
C ILE A 378 4.36 -7.43 -11.25
N PHE A 379 5.24 -8.19 -10.60
CA PHE A 379 5.77 -7.85 -9.30
C PHE A 379 7.30 -7.80 -9.33
N THR A 380 7.86 -6.72 -8.83
CA THR A 380 9.31 -6.53 -8.76
C THR A 380 9.75 -6.21 -7.34
N PHE A 381 10.71 -6.98 -6.83
CA PHE A 381 11.27 -6.77 -5.50
C PHE A 381 12.78 -6.58 -5.62
N SER A 382 13.27 -5.43 -5.19
CA SER A 382 14.66 -5.04 -5.31
C SER A 382 15.25 -4.66 -3.96
N THR A 383 16.54 -4.33 -3.95
CA THR A 383 17.42 -3.96 -2.82
C THR A 383 16.69 -3.59 -1.52
N ASN A 384 17.07 -4.22 -0.41
CA ASN A 384 16.53 -4.01 0.95
C ASN A 384 15.00 -4.04 1.10
N THR A 385 14.27 -4.49 0.08
CA THR A 385 12.90 -4.97 0.25
C THR A 385 12.88 -6.09 1.27
N THR A 386 12.07 -5.91 2.31
CA THR A 386 11.91 -6.87 3.39
C THR A 386 10.49 -6.86 3.91
N SER A 387 10.02 -8.01 4.41
CA SER A 387 8.71 -8.13 5.07
C SER A 387 7.54 -7.64 4.22
N VAL A 388 7.61 -7.85 2.90
CA VAL A 388 6.50 -7.54 1.98
C VAL A 388 5.53 -8.69 1.94
N GLN A 389 4.25 -8.43 2.19
CA GLN A 389 3.19 -9.43 2.15
C GLN A 389 2.26 -9.15 0.99
N VAL A 390 2.19 -10.05 0.02
CA VAL A 390 1.32 -9.93 -1.15
C VAL A 390 0.23 -10.99 -1.08
N TYR A 391 -1.00 -10.60 -0.73
CA TYR A 391 -2.07 -11.60 -0.59
C TYR A 391 -3.44 -11.19 -1.07
N ASN A 392 -4.25 -12.17 -1.46
CA ASN A 392 -5.61 -11.93 -1.95
C ASN A 392 -5.68 -10.90 -3.10
N ASN A 393 -4.67 -10.83 -3.97
CA ASN A 393 -4.75 -10.04 -5.19
C ASN A 393 -5.27 -10.92 -6.34
N THR A 394 -5.91 -10.30 -7.33
CA THR A 394 -6.26 -10.96 -8.59
C THR A 394 -5.47 -10.35 -9.72
N VAL A 395 -4.62 -11.15 -10.35
CA VAL A 395 -3.75 -10.77 -11.46
C VAL A 395 -4.20 -11.47 -12.72
N TRP A 396 -4.47 -10.70 -13.76
CA TRP A 396 -4.92 -11.18 -15.05
C TRP A 396 -3.99 -10.73 -16.17
N VAL A 397 -3.09 -11.62 -16.58
CA VAL A 397 -2.17 -11.37 -17.69
C VAL A 397 -2.67 -12.12 -18.91
N SER A 398 -3.18 -11.38 -19.90
CA SER A 398 -3.53 -11.96 -21.20
C SER A 398 -2.27 -12.24 -22.04
N PRO A 399 -2.32 -13.18 -23.01
CA PRO A 399 -1.25 -13.30 -24.00
C PRO A 399 -0.95 -11.95 -24.66
N SER A 400 0.33 -11.61 -24.79
CA SER A 400 0.78 -10.30 -25.28
C SER A 400 1.88 -10.47 -26.32
N SER A 401 1.86 -9.61 -27.35
CA SER A 401 2.97 -9.48 -28.31
C SER A 401 4.06 -8.52 -27.83
N SER A 402 3.82 -7.80 -26.73
CA SER A 402 4.77 -6.87 -26.13
C SER A 402 5.81 -7.61 -25.28
N ALA A 403 6.97 -7.00 -25.05
CA ALA A 403 8.04 -7.58 -24.25
C ALA A 403 7.58 -7.80 -22.79
N MET A 404 7.35 -9.06 -22.42
CA MET A 404 7.08 -9.48 -21.04
C MET A 404 8.30 -10.25 -20.50
N THR A 405 8.68 -9.98 -19.26
CA THR A 405 9.91 -10.53 -18.66
C THR A 405 9.59 -11.56 -17.58
N ALA A 406 8.75 -11.21 -16.60
CA ALA A 406 8.47 -12.09 -15.46
C ALA A 406 7.11 -11.79 -14.82
N LEU A 407 6.54 -12.78 -14.14
CA LEU A 407 5.45 -12.52 -13.21
C LEU A 407 5.97 -12.03 -11.86
N THR A 408 7.10 -12.60 -11.40
CA THR A 408 7.81 -12.11 -10.23
C THR A 408 9.30 -11.99 -10.56
N ALA A 409 9.84 -10.78 -10.38
CA ALA A 409 11.25 -10.47 -10.52
C ALA A 409 11.83 -10.16 -9.14
N VAL A 410 13.06 -10.65 -8.90
CA VAL A 410 13.83 -10.34 -7.70
C VAL A 410 15.20 -9.87 -8.13
N TYR A 411 15.56 -8.68 -7.67
CA TYR A 411 16.86 -8.08 -7.89
C TYR A 411 17.60 -7.92 -6.57
N HIS A 412 18.92 -8.04 -6.63
CA HIS A 412 19.82 -7.82 -5.50
C HIS A 412 19.46 -8.67 -4.25
N ASN A 413 19.44 -8.08 -3.06
CA ASN A 413 19.35 -8.73 -1.76
C ASN A 413 17.94 -8.67 -1.13
N ALA A 414 16.88 -8.53 -1.94
CA ALA A 414 15.51 -8.59 -1.44
C ALA A 414 15.23 -9.95 -0.75
N ALA A 415 14.48 -9.91 0.35
CA ALA A 415 14.18 -11.10 1.15
C ALA A 415 12.87 -10.95 1.92
N GLY A 416 12.35 -12.06 2.48
CA GLY A 416 11.19 -12.00 3.37
C GLY A 416 9.90 -11.52 2.69
N VAL A 417 9.77 -11.76 1.39
CA VAL A 417 8.53 -11.53 0.64
C VAL A 417 7.64 -12.76 0.78
N THR A 418 6.36 -12.58 1.11
CA THR A 418 5.37 -13.66 1.09
C THR A 418 4.32 -13.39 0.02
N MET A 419 3.91 -14.43 -0.69
CA MET A 419 2.81 -14.38 -1.66
C MET A 419 1.80 -15.47 -1.36
N SER A 420 0.59 -15.11 -0.93
CA SER A 420 -0.44 -16.09 -0.57
C SER A 420 -1.85 -15.69 -0.99
N ASN A 421 -2.76 -16.65 -1.09
CA ASN A 421 -4.17 -16.40 -1.41
C ASN A 421 -4.45 -15.66 -2.73
N ASN A 422 -3.47 -15.46 -3.61
CA ASN A 422 -3.66 -14.70 -4.85
C ASN A 422 -4.34 -15.58 -5.91
N ILE A 423 -5.12 -14.98 -6.81
CA ILE A 423 -5.53 -15.63 -8.07
C ILE A 423 -4.68 -15.03 -9.19
N ILE A 424 -3.94 -15.88 -9.90
CA ILE A 424 -3.06 -15.46 -10.97
C ILE A 424 -3.41 -16.22 -12.25
N HIS A 425 -3.94 -15.50 -13.24
CA HIS A 425 -4.03 -15.96 -14.62
C HIS A 425 -2.80 -15.46 -15.39
N ASN A 426 -1.95 -16.38 -15.82
CA ASN A 426 -0.69 -16.13 -16.51
C ASN A 426 -0.76 -16.62 -17.96
N GLY A 427 -1.64 -16.00 -18.77
CA GLY A 427 -1.81 -16.33 -20.18
C GLY A 427 -0.59 -16.00 -21.06
N ALA A 428 0.36 -15.22 -20.56
CA ALA A 428 1.63 -14.93 -21.24
C ALA A 428 2.77 -15.91 -20.89
N ASN A 429 2.52 -16.94 -20.08
CA ASN A 429 3.51 -17.96 -19.70
C ASN A 429 4.80 -17.35 -19.08
N LEU A 430 4.62 -16.34 -18.22
CA LEU A 430 5.72 -15.61 -17.59
C LEU A 430 6.40 -16.44 -16.48
N PRO A 431 7.74 -16.36 -16.35
CA PRO A 431 8.45 -17.05 -15.28
C PRO A 431 8.20 -16.40 -13.92
N TYR A 432 8.38 -17.19 -12.86
CA TYR A 432 8.37 -16.73 -11.48
C TYR A 432 9.78 -16.86 -10.90
N ASN A 433 10.15 -15.95 -10.01
CA ASN A 433 11.32 -16.16 -9.16
C ASN A 433 11.05 -17.26 -8.13
N THR A 434 11.86 -18.33 -8.15
CA THR A 434 11.78 -19.47 -7.21
C THR A 434 12.95 -19.50 -6.23
N GLY A 435 13.67 -18.38 -6.08
CA GLY A 435 14.72 -18.23 -5.08
C GLY A 435 14.14 -18.11 -3.66
N SER A 436 15.01 -18.02 -2.66
CA SER A 436 14.61 -17.93 -1.24
C SER A 436 14.03 -16.58 -0.83
N ALA A 437 14.03 -15.58 -1.72
CA ALA A 437 13.52 -14.24 -1.42
C ALA A 437 12.00 -14.20 -1.27
N ILE A 438 11.29 -15.05 -2.03
CA ILE A 438 9.83 -15.12 -2.06
C ILE A 438 9.37 -16.48 -1.53
N THR A 439 8.51 -16.47 -0.53
CA THR A 439 7.76 -17.65 -0.08
C THR A 439 6.36 -17.59 -0.66
N TYR A 440 6.00 -18.60 -1.45
CA TYR A 440 4.65 -18.75 -1.99
C TYR A 440 3.88 -19.76 -1.16
N ASP A 441 2.62 -19.44 -0.85
CA ASP A 441 1.75 -20.37 -0.12
C ASP A 441 0.29 -20.18 -0.54
N ARG A 442 -0.31 -21.23 -1.10
CA ARG A 442 -1.75 -21.33 -1.37
C ARG A 442 -2.27 -20.26 -2.33
N ASN A 443 -1.53 -20.02 -3.41
CA ASN A 443 -2.02 -19.23 -4.53
C ASN A 443 -2.74 -20.12 -5.55
N TRP A 444 -3.64 -19.52 -6.32
CA TRP A 444 -4.28 -20.14 -7.46
C TRP A 444 -3.59 -19.73 -8.76
N TYR A 445 -3.21 -20.72 -9.58
CA TYR A 445 -2.50 -20.52 -10.83
C TYR A 445 -3.28 -21.05 -12.03
N ASP A 446 -3.47 -20.21 -13.04
CA ASP A 446 -4.14 -20.55 -14.29
C ASP A 446 -3.31 -20.11 -15.51
N GLY A 447 -3.36 -20.86 -16.61
CA GLY A 447 -2.80 -20.47 -17.91
C GLY A 447 -1.26 -20.49 -18.10
N GLY A 448 -0.47 -20.73 -17.06
CA GLY A 448 1.01 -20.65 -17.14
C GLY A 448 1.76 -21.57 -16.16
N PRO A 449 3.07 -21.35 -15.95
CA PRO A 449 3.86 -22.15 -15.02
C PRO A 449 3.42 -21.92 -13.56
N VAL A 450 3.69 -22.90 -12.71
CA VAL A 450 3.45 -22.82 -11.26
C VAL A 450 4.81 -22.77 -10.56
N PRO A 451 5.05 -21.84 -9.62
CA PRO A 451 6.24 -21.87 -8.78
C PRO A 451 6.33 -23.20 -8.04
N GLY A 452 7.34 -24.02 -8.33
CA GLY A 452 7.53 -25.30 -7.65
C GLY A 452 7.82 -25.16 -6.14
N THR A 453 8.06 -23.93 -5.67
CA THR A 453 8.20 -23.57 -4.25
C THR A 453 6.87 -23.27 -3.58
N ASP A 454 5.78 -22.98 -4.31
CA ASP A 454 4.43 -22.96 -3.72
C ASP A 454 3.95 -24.40 -3.57
N ARG A 455 3.73 -24.77 -2.32
CA ARG A 455 3.46 -26.15 -1.93
C ARG A 455 1.98 -26.40 -1.69
N ALA A 456 1.21 -25.35 -1.46
CA ALA A 456 -0.24 -25.43 -1.37
C ALA A 456 -0.90 -24.88 -2.65
N ALA A 457 -0.15 -24.85 -3.76
CA ALA A 457 -0.60 -24.33 -5.04
C ALA A 457 -1.89 -25.00 -5.50
N LEU A 458 -2.86 -24.19 -5.87
CA LEU A 458 -4.10 -24.60 -6.52
C LEU A 458 -4.02 -24.24 -8.00
N THR A 459 -4.63 -25.05 -8.87
CA THR A 459 -4.48 -24.89 -10.32
C THR A 459 -5.77 -25.11 -11.09
N GLY A 460 -5.85 -24.54 -12.29
CA GLY A 460 -6.96 -24.69 -13.22
C GLY A 460 -7.78 -23.42 -13.36
N ASN A 461 -8.98 -23.51 -13.92
CA ASN A 461 -9.83 -22.34 -14.10
C ASN A 461 -10.40 -21.86 -12.74
N PRO A 462 -10.15 -20.61 -12.32
CA PRO A 462 -10.64 -20.07 -11.04
C PRO A 462 -12.16 -19.86 -10.99
N GLY A 463 -12.88 -20.01 -12.11
CA GLY A 463 -14.33 -19.86 -12.16
C GLY A 463 -14.81 -18.45 -11.85
N LEU A 464 -14.08 -17.43 -12.32
CA LEU A 464 -14.48 -16.02 -12.26
C LEU A 464 -15.56 -15.71 -13.30
N THR A 465 -16.37 -14.67 -13.08
CA THR A 465 -17.58 -14.41 -13.87
C THR A 465 -17.27 -14.02 -15.32
N ALA A 466 -16.40 -13.03 -15.51
CA ALA A 466 -15.95 -12.51 -16.81
C ALA A 466 -14.60 -11.76 -16.61
N PRO A 467 -13.53 -12.46 -16.19
CA PRO A 467 -12.26 -11.80 -15.91
C PRO A 467 -11.64 -11.21 -17.20
N GLY A 468 -10.81 -10.18 -17.06
CA GLY A 468 -10.17 -9.51 -18.19
C GLY A 468 -11.03 -8.50 -18.94
N THR A 469 -12.28 -8.25 -18.51
CA THR A 469 -13.21 -7.32 -19.18
C THR A 469 -13.42 -6.00 -18.44
N ALA A 470 -12.77 -5.80 -17.28
CA ALA A 470 -12.95 -4.58 -16.51
C ALA A 470 -12.46 -3.37 -17.29
N THR A 471 -13.24 -2.30 -17.33
CA THR A 471 -12.84 -1.04 -18.00
C THR A 471 -12.55 0.09 -17.03
N SER A 472 -12.79 -0.12 -15.73
CA SER A 472 -12.54 0.84 -14.65
C SER A 472 -12.59 0.14 -13.30
N ILE A 473 -12.16 0.82 -12.24
CA ILE A 473 -12.27 0.32 -10.86
C ILE A 473 -13.73 0.13 -10.42
N ALA A 474 -14.68 0.84 -11.04
CA ALA A 474 -16.10 0.65 -10.78
C ALA A 474 -16.67 -0.64 -11.43
N ASP A 475 -15.93 -1.27 -12.36
CA ASP A 475 -16.37 -2.42 -13.15
C ASP A 475 -15.55 -3.69 -12.87
N LEU A 476 -15.35 -4.00 -11.60
CA LEU A 476 -14.61 -5.21 -11.19
C LEU A 476 -15.50 -6.47 -11.10
N ALA A 477 -16.77 -6.39 -11.50
CA ALA A 477 -17.73 -7.49 -11.34
C ALA A 477 -17.32 -8.76 -12.11
N GLY A 478 -16.61 -8.61 -13.23
CA GLY A 478 -16.04 -9.72 -13.99
C GLY A 478 -15.07 -10.59 -13.20
N TYR A 479 -14.36 -10.01 -12.22
CA TYR A 479 -13.43 -10.73 -11.36
C TYR A 479 -14.08 -11.40 -10.15
N ARG A 480 -15.40 -11.26 -9.97
CA ARG A 480 -16.10 -11.94 -8.88
C ARG A 480 -16.18 -13.46 -9.15
N PRO A 481 -15.87 -14.33 -8.17
CA PRO A 481 -16.08 -15.77 -8.29
C PRO A 481 -17.55 -16.12 -8.57
N THR A 482 -17.78 -17.11 -9.44
CA THR A 482 -19.11 -17.70 -9.68
C THR A 482 -19.53 -18.60 -8.49
N ALA A 483 -20.80 -19.01 -8.44
CA ALA A 483 -21.31 -19.86 -7.35
C ALA A 483 -20.66 -21.25 -7.29
N ALA A 484 -20.16 -21.73 -8.42
CA ALA A 484 -19.47 -23.01 -8.54
C ALA A 484 -17.94 -22.85 -8.58
N SER A 485 -17.44 -21.64 -8.27
CA SER A 485 -16.01 -21.37 -8.32
C SER A 485 -15.26 -22.24 -7.31
N PRO A 486 -14.13 -22.85 -7.71
CA PRO A 486 -13.29 -23.63 -6.81
C PRO A 486 -12.44 -22.76 -5.87
N VAL A 487 -12.43 -21.44 -6.03
CA VAL A 487 -11.65 -20.53 -5.18
C VAL A 487 -12.37 -20.14 -3.89
N LEU A 488 -13.64 -20.52 -3.78
CA LEU A 488 -14.49 -20.14 -2.65
C LEU A 488 -13.97 -20.75 -1.34
N GLN A 489 -13.79 -19.90 -0.32
CA GLN A 489 -13.35 -20.28 1.03
C GLN A 489 -12.09 -21.17 1.02
N GLN A 490 -11.14 -20.89 0.13
CA GLN A 490 -9.85 -21.60 0.05
C GLN A 490 -8.68 -20.81 0.63
N GLY A 491 -8.85 -19.51 0.89
CA GLY A 491 -7.80 -18.64 1.41
C GLY A 491 -7.40 -18.98 2.85
N LEU A 492 -6.12 -18.78 3.15
CA LEU A 492 -5.60 -18.71 4.51
C LEU A 492 -6.22 -17.52 5.25
N GLU A 493 -6.53 -17.72 6.53
CA GLU A 493 -6.87 -16.61 7.42
C GLU A 493 -5.64 -15.73 7.63
N VAL A 494 -5.79 -14.43 7.39
CA VAL A 494 -4.73 -13.42 7.61
C VAL A 494 -5.22 -12.44 8.68
N PRO A 495 -4.53 -12.29 9.81
CA PRO A 495 -4.90 -11.29 10.82
C PRO A 495 -4.88 -9.88 10.26
N ASN A 496 -5.83 -9.04 10.68
CA ASN A 496 -5.95 -7.64 10.25
C ASN A 496 -6.08 -7.45 8.73
N ASP A 497 -6.73 -8.39 8.02
CA ASP A 497 -6.99 -8.41 6.58
C ASP A 497 -7.81 -7.22 6.02
N GLY A 498 -8.25 -6.28 6.87
CA GLY A 498 -9.03 -5.11 6.49
C GLY A 498 -10.54 -5.36 6.48
N GLY A 499 -10.98 -6.61 6.66
CA GLY A 499 -12.39 -6.98 6.83
C GLY A 499 -13.28 -6.84 5.59
N ARG A 500 -12.74 -6.42 4.44
CA ARG A 500 -13.47 -6.34 3.16
C ARG A 500 -12.58 -6.53 1.94
N ASP A 501 -13.22 -6.79 0.81
CA ASP A 501 -12.62 -6.91 -0.53
C ASP A 501 -12.60 -5.58 -1.33
N ALA A 502 -12.08 -5.63 -2.57
CA ALA A 502 -12.00 -4.46 -3.45
C ALA A 502 -13.36 -3.84 -3.83
N ALA A 503 -14.43 -4.64 -3.83
CA ALA A 503 -15.79 -4.21 -4.14
C ALA A 503 -16.57 -3.76 -2.88
N GLY A 504 -15.94 -3.77 -1.70
CA GLY A 504 -16.56 -3.43 -0.42
C GLY A 504 -17.37 -4.58 0.20
N THR A 505 -17.30 -5.80 -0.33
CA THR A 505 -17.90 -6.99 0.27
C THR A 505 -17.14 -7.36 1.54
N ALA A 506 -17.84 -7.53 2.65
CA ALA A 506 -17.22 -7.98 3.90
C ALA A 506 -16.60 -9.37 3.75
N LEU A 507 -15.42 -9.56 4.33
CA LEU A 507 -14.74 -10.86 4.38
C LEU A 507 -15.49 -11.80 5.34
N PRO A 508 -15.52 -13.11 5.05
CA PRO A 508 -16.15 -14.07 5.94
C PRO A 508 -15.35 -14.26 7.24
N GLN A 509 -16.04 -14.67 8.31
CA GLN A 509 -15.33 -15.15 9.51
C GLN A 509 -14.71 -16.53 9.23
N GLY A 510 -13.41 -16.56 8.93
CA GLY A 510 -12.69 -17.78 8.61
C GLY A 510 -11.94 -17.66 7.29
N MET A 511 -11.82 -18.75 6.55
CA MET A 511 -11.17 -18.79 5.23
C MET A 511 -11.88 -17.86 4.22
N PRO A 512 -11.21 -16.82 3.69
CA PRO A 512 -11.76 -16.01 2.61
C PRO A 512 -11.74 -16.77 1.27
N ASP A 513 -12.49 -16.28 0.28
CA ASP A 513 -12.25 -16.66 -1.12
C ASP A 513 -10.83 -16.22 -1.52
N LEU A 514 -10.16 -16.96 -2.39
CA LEU A 514 -8.88 -16.51 -2.97
C LEU A 514 -9.11 -15.29 -3.88
N GLY A 515 -8.07 -14.47 -4.04
CA GLY A 515 -8.10 -13.29 -4.90
C GLY A 515 -8.80 -12.08 -4.26
N ALA A 516 -9.03 -11.07 -5.09
CA ALA A 516 -9.36 -9.71 -4.66
C ALA A 516 -10.85 -9.44 -4.43
N LEU A 517 -11.74 -10.34 -4.88
CA LEU A 517 -13.19 -10.20 -4.72
C LEU A 517 -13.80 -11.45 -4.09
N GLN A 518 -14.68 -11.23 -3.11
CA GLN A 518 -15.51 -12.24 -2.48
C GLN A 518 -16.82 -12.40 -3.25
N ARG A 519 -17.37 -13.61 -3.25
CA ARG A 519 -18.69 -13.84 -3.85
C ARG A 519 -19.83 -13.33 -2.97
N THR A 520 -19.81 -13.66 -1.68
CA THR A 520 -20.86 -13.28 -0.73
C THR A 520 -20.27 -13.16 0.67
N ALA A 521 -20.58 -12.05 1.36
CA ALA A 521 -20.32 -11.90 2.79
C ALA A 521 -21.15 -12.94 3.57
N GLY A 522 -20.52 -13.69 4.48
CA GLY A 522 -21.20 -14.76 5.22
C GLY A 522 -20.32 -15.43 6.29
N PRO A 523 -20.87 -16.34 7.11
CA PRO A 523 -20.05 -17.11 8.05
C PRO A 523 -19.06 -17.95 7.26
N GLY A 524 -17.77 -17.71 7.46
CA GLY A 524 -16.74 -18.51 6.80
C GLY A 524 -16.60 -19.87 7.44
N THR A 525 -15.96 -20.78 6.72
CA THR A 525 -15.37 -21.96 7.30
C THR A 525 -14.06 -21.57 7.97
N VAL A 526 -13.93 -21.76 9.28
CA VAL A 526 -12.63 -21.76 9.95
C VAL A 526 -11.89 -23.01 9.49
N GLU A 527 -10.66 -22.89 8.98
CA GLU A 527 -9.86 -24.09 8.70
C GLU A 527 -9.47 -24.71 10.04
N ALA A 528 -10.14 -25.80 10.44
CA ALA A 528 -9.69 -26.56 11.59
C ALA A 528 -8.26 -27.07 11.31
N ALA A 529 -7.33 -26.88 12.25
CA ALA A 529 -5.98 -27.43 12.14
C ALA A 529 -6.04 -28.93 11.78
N PRO A 530 -5.12 -29.46 10.96
CA PRO A 530 -5.07 -30.88 10.68
C PRO A 530 -5.07 -31.68 11.99
N THR A 531 -5.97 -32.66 12.12
CA THR A 531 -5.96 -33.52 13.28
C THR A 531 -4.85 -34.55 13.12
N VAL A 532 -4.04 -34.75 14.15
CA VAL A 532 -3.01 -35.79 14.14
C VAL A 532 -3.45 -36.93 15.05
N SER A 533 -3.41 -38.15 14.53
CA SER A 533 -3.53 -39.38 15.32
C SER A 533 -2.30 -40.25 15.12
N SER A 534 -1.96 -41.03 16.15
CA SER A 534 -0.78 -41.88 16.15
C SER A 534 -1.15 -43.26 16.67
N SER A 535 -0.58 -44.30 16.06
CA SER A 535 -0.63 -45.64 16.67
C SER A 535 0.40 -45.80 17.79
N TYR A 536 1.28 -44.81 17.98
CA TYR A 536 2.23 -44.75 19.09
C TYR A 536 1.63 -43.96 20.25
N GLY A 537 2.02 -44.30 21.48
CA GLY A 537 1.79 -43.43 22.64
C GLY A 537 2.57 -42.12 22.53
N THR A 538 2.28 -41.16 23.39
CA THR A 538 3.07 -39.92 23.49
C THR A 538 4.10 -40.07 24.60
N GLY A 539 5.38 -39.90 24.25
CA GLY A 539 6.49 -39.89 25.23
C GLY A 539 6.78 -38.48 25.73
N GLN A 540 6.88 -37.51 24.82
CA GLN A 540 7.05 -36.09 25.13
C GLN A 540 6.29 -35.20 24.13
N GLY A 541 6.03 -33.96 24.55
CA GLY A 541 5.33 -32.97 23.74
C GLY A 541 3.85 -33.27 23.59
N THR A 542 3.24 -32.75 22.53
CA THR A 542 1.83 -32.96 22.20
C THR A 542 1.70 -33.42 20.77
N LEU A 543 0.80 -34.37 20.50
CA LEU A 543 0.67 -34.94 19.16
C LEU A 543 0.20 -33.91 18.12
N ALA A 544 -0.48 -32.84 18.55
CA ALA A 544 -0.87 -31.73 17.69
C ALA A 544 0.35 -30.99 17.09
N ALA A 545 1.50 -30.99 17.77
CA ALA A 545 2.73 -30.34 17.29
C ALA A 545 3.13 -30.82 15.90
N VAL A 546 2.85 -32.09 15.59
CA VAL A 546 3.21 -32.74 14.33
C VAL A 546 2.58 -32.08 13.09
N ALA A 547 1.53 -31.27 13.24
CA ALA A 547 0.89 -30.56 12.12
C ALA A 547 0.32 -29.20 12.54
N ASP A 548 0.95 -28.53 13.51
CA ASP A 548 0.51 -27.22 14.00
C ASP A 548 1.12 -26.05 13.21
N GLY A 549 2.01 -26.35 12.24
CA GLY A 549 2.68 -25.36 11.41
C GLY A 549 3.86 -24.69 12.10
N SER A 550 4.37 -25.23 13.21
CA SER A 550 5.43 -24.64 14.03
C SER A 550 6.63 -25.56 14.22
N ASP A 551 7.82 -25.05 13.89
CA ASP A 551 9.07 -25.75 14.19
C ASP A 551 9.49 -25.63 15.67
N ALA A 552 8.81 -24.78 16.45
CA ALA A 552 9.14 -24.51 17.85
C ALA A 552 8.61 -25.60 18.81
N SER A 553 7.58 -26.33 18.39
CA SER A 553 7.01 -27.45 19.13
C SER A 553 7.50 -28.78 18.54
N SER A 554 7.40 -29.86 19.30
CA SER A 554 7.63 -31.20 18.78
C SER A 554 6.83 -32.24 19.54
N TRP A 555 6.69 -33.41 18.92
CA TRP A 555 6.15 -34.61 19.54
C TRP A 555 7.18 -35.73 19.45
N ALA A 556 7.28 -36.52 20.51
CA ALA A 556 8.11 -37.72 20.54
C ALA A 556 7.29 -38.95 20.89
N SER A 557 7.63 -40.07 20.23
CA SER A 557 7.15 -41.39 20.62
C SER A 557 7.61 -41.74 22.05
N PRO A 558 7.07 -42.80 22.69
CA PRO A 558 7.60 -43.28 23.97
C PRO A 558 9.06 -43.73 23.79
N SER A 559 9.86 -43.65 24.86
CA SER A 559 11.27 -44.03 24.87
C SER A 559 11.52 -45.54 24.89
N SER A 560 10.46 -46.35 24.81
CA SER A 560 10.53 -47.80 24.70
C SER A 560 9.29 -48.34 23.96
N GLY A 561 9.41 -49.50 23.33
CA GLY A 561 8.29 -50.15 22.64
C GLY A 561 7.92 -49.52 21.29
N VAL A 562 8.82 -48.76 20.65
CA VAL A 562 8.64 -48.24 19.29
C VAL A 562 8.69 -49.39 18.28
N ALA A 563 7.52 -49.92 17.91
CA ALA A 563 7.40 -50.96 16.90
C ALA A 563 7.45 -50.39 15.48
N THR A 564 7.99 -51.16 14.54
CA THR A 564 7.90 -50.84 13.10
C THR A 564 6.49 -51.13 12.60
N GLY A 565 6.02 -50.36 11.61
CA GLY A 565 4.68 -50.47 11.05
C GLY A 565 3.60 -49.65 11.77
N GLY A 566 3.95 -48.91 12.82
CA GLY A 566 3.07 -47.89 13.39
C GLY A 566 2.97 -46.67 12.48
N SER A 567 1.98 -45.81 12.71
CA SER A 567 1.69 -44.69 11.82
C SER A 567 1.39 -43.38 12.55
N LEU A 568 1.73 -42.28 11.87
CA LEU A 568 1.24 -40.92 12.13
C LEU A 568 0.25 -40.58 11.03
N THR A 569 -0.99 -40.27 11.39
CA THR A 569 -2.08 -39.97 10.45
C THR A 569 -2.52 -38.53 10.60
N LEU A 570 -2.43 -37.78 9.51
CA LEU A 570 -2.97 -36.45 9.32
C LEU A 570 -4.39 -36.57 8.77
N GLY A 571 -5.34 -35.93 9.44
CA GLY A 571 -6.69 -35.71 8.96
C GLY A 571 -6.87 -34.25 8.60
N TYR A 572 -7.20 -33.97 7.35
CA TYR A 572 -7.50 -32.63 6.86
C TYR A 572 -9.00 -32.35 6.94
N PRO A 573 -9.41 -31.13 7.31
CA PRO A 573 -10.82 -30.75 7.27
C PRO A 573 -11.38 -30.78 5.84
N ASN A 574 -10.55 -30.42 4.86
CA ASN A 574 -10.88 -30.41 3.43
C ASN A 574 -9.92 -31.33 2.66
N GLN A 575 -10.36 -31.86 1.51
CA GLN A 575 -9.46 -32.62 0.64
C GLN A 575 -8.31 -31.72 0.15
N ARG A 576 -7.10 -32.28 0.15
CA ARG A 576 -5.88 -31.64 -0.37
C ARG A 576 -5.25 -32.53 -1.43
N THR A 577 -4.68 -31.92 -2.46
CA THR A 577 -3.84 -32.64 -3.43
C THR A 577 -2.41 -32.65 -2.90
N VAL A 578 -1.88 -33.85 -2.67
CA VAL A 578 -0.53 -34.06 -2.14
C VAL A 578 0.34 -34.67 -3.24
N SER A 579 1.37 -33.96 -3.64
CA SER A 579 2.47 -34.35 -4.52
C SER A 579 3.77 -34.69 -3.76
N GLN A 580 3.95 -34.20 -2.53
CA GLN A 580 5.15 -34.41 -1.72
C GLN A 580 4.86 -34.38 -0.21
N VAL A 581 5.61 -35.16 0.56
CA VAL A 581 5.57 -35.16 2.03
C VAL A 581 6.92 -34.69 2.58
N GLU A 582 6.90 -33.80 3.56
CA GLU A 582 8.08 -33.27 4.24
C GLU A 582 8.04 -33.61 5.73
N LEU A 583 9.15 -34.13 6.25
CA LEU A 583 9.38 -34.35 7.68
C LEU A 583 10.32 -33.28 8.22
N ALA A 584 9.93 -32.62 9.31
CA ALA A 584 10.79 -31.74 10.07
C ALA A 584 11.13 -32.38 11.42
N THR A 585 12.43 -32.43 11.76
CA THR A 585 12.90 -33.00 13.03
C THR A 585 14.18 -32.31 13.51
N HIS A 586 14.21 -31.89 14.77
CA HIS A 586 15.46 -31.56 15.48
C HIS A 586 16.17 -32.82 15.99
N PHE A 587 17.49 -32.77 16.11
CA PHE A 587 18.33 -33.92 16.47
C PHE A 587 18.10 -35.16 15.57
N GLY A 588 17.86 -34.95 14.27
CA GLY A 588 17.42 -36.00 13.35
C GLY A 588 18.35 -37.21 13.26
N ALA A 589 19.67 -37.04 13.42
CA ALA A 589 20.62 -38.16 13.37
C ALA A 589 20.41 -39.19 14.51
N GLY A 590 19.76 -38.79 15.61
CA GLY A 590 19.55 -39.58 16.81
C GLY A 590 18.09 -39.96 17.04
N GLN A 591 17.14 -39.18 16.50
CA GLN A 591 15.70 -39.42 16.71
C GLN A 591 14.81 -39.21 15.47
N GLY A 592 15.36 -38.99 14.27
CA GLY A 592 14.55 -38.79 13.07
C GLY A 592 14.00 -40.10 12.49
N ILE A 593 12.79 -40.07 11.94
CA ILE A 593 12.26 -41.15 11.09
C ILE A 593 13.17 -41.28 9.87
N THR A 594 13.63 -42.49 9.54
CA THR A 594 14.58 -42.72 8.42
C THR A 594 13.97 -43.49 7.27
N ARG A 595 12.93 -44.29 7.51
CA ARG A 595 12.17 -44.99 6.46
C ARG A 595 10.68 -45.02 6.77
N PHE A 596 9.85 -44.82 5.76
CA PHE A 596 8.39 -44.83 5.93
C PHE A 596 7.64 -45.06 4.62
N ASP A 597 6.40 -45.54 4.71
CA ASP A 597 5.46 -45.44 3.57
C ASP A 597 4.64 -44.17 3.69
N VAL A 598 4.23 -43.60 2.56
CA VAL A 598 3.16 -42.62 2.47
C VAL A 598 1.90 -43.30 1.97
N GLN A 599 0.84 -43.27 2.77
CA GLN A 599 -0.47 -43.79 2.40
C GLN A 599 -1.53 -42.68 2.47
N TYR A 600 -2.54 -42.76 1.61
CA TYR A 600 -3.66 -41.83 1.59
C TYR A 600 -4.99 -42.58 1.67
N TRP A 601 -6.02 -41.91 2.18
CA TRP A 601 -7.38 -42.44 2.22
C TRP A 601 -8.12 -42.10 0.94
N ASN A 602 -8.50 -43.12 0.14
CA ASN A 602 -9.22 -42.90 -1.11
C ASN A 602 -10.76 -42.80 -0.94
N GLY A 603 -11.24 -42.73 0.30
CA GLY A 603 -12.66 -42.77 0.65
C GLY A 603 -13.14 -44.14 1.17
N THR A 604 -12.43 -45.23 0.85
CA THR A 604 -12.83 -46.61 1.21
C THR A 604 -11.71 -47.43 1.85
N ALA A 605 -10.46 -47.18 1.48
CA ALA A 605 -9.30 -47.88 1.99
C ALA A 605 -8.05 -46.99 2.01
N TRP A 606 -7.07 -47.40 2.82
CA TRP A 606 -5.72 -46.85 2.77
C TRP A 606 -4.99 -47.40 1.55
N VAL A 607 -4.44 -46.51 0.72
CA VAL A 607 -3.68 -46.84 -0.47
C VAL A 607 -2.26 -46.29 -0.33
N THR A 608 -1.25 -47.11 -0.62
CA THR A 608 0.15 -46.67 -0.62
C THR A 608 0.45 -45.82 -1.85
N ALA A 609 0.73 -44.54 -1.64
CA ALA A 609 1.21 -43.63 -2.68
C ALA A 609 2.71 -43.79 -2.91
N LEU A 610 3.48 -44.00 -1.83
CA LEU A 610 4.93 -44.21 -1.90
C LEU A 610 5.32 -45.25 -0.85
N ALA A 611 6.01 -46.31 -1.26
CA ALA A 611 6.46 -47.36 -0.36
C ALA A 611 7.93 -47.14 0.02
N ASP A 612 8.26 -47.37 1.29
CA ASP A 612 9.63 -47.47 1.80
C ASP A 612 10.54 -46.29 1.42
N ALA A 613 9.98 -45.07 1.49
CA ALA A 613 10.68 -43.83 1.30
C ALA A 613 11.80 -43.70 2.34
N ALA A 614 13.00 -43.33 1.91
CA ALA A 614 14.17 -43.21 2.78
C ALA A 614 14.64 -41.76 2.89
N VAL A 615 14.97 -41.34 4.11
CA VAL A 615 15.55 -40.01 4.40
C VAL A 615 16.76 -40.13 5.33
N THR A 616 17.73 -39.25 5.14
CA THR A 616 18.98 -39.23 5.93
C THR A 616 19.10 -37.92 6.68
N TRP A 617 19.39 -37.98 7.97
CA TRP A 617 19.57 -36.80 8.83
C TRP A 617 21.03 -36.50 9.05
N SER A 618 21.39 -35.21 9.14
CA SER A 618 22.78 -34.78 9.13
C SER A 618 23.33 -34.46 10.51
N SER A 619 22.49 -34.11 11.49
CA SER A 619 22.97 -33.62 12.79
C SER A 619 22.14 -34.08 13.99
N ASN A 620 22.79 -34.04 15.16
CA ASN A 620 22.16 -34.13 16.49
C ASN A 620 22.18 -32.76 17.16
N SER A 621 21.45 -31.79 16.60
CA SER A 621 21.38 -30.42 17.10
C SER A 621 19.94 -29.93 17.29
N ALA A 622 19.77 -28.83 18.03
CA ALA A 622 18.46 -28.20 18.21
C ALA A 622 17.93 -27.51 16.93
N THR A 623 18.76 -27.36 15.89
CA THR A 623 18.33 -26.87 14.59
C THR A 623 17.44 -27.92 13.92
N VAL A 624 16.24 -27.51 13.50
CA VAL A 624 15.30 -28.37 12.79
C VAL A 624 15.81 -28.65 11.38
N GLU A 625 15.94 -29.91 11.03
CA GLU A 625 16.21 -30.35 9.67
C GLU A 625 14.91 -30.73 8.97
N ARG A 626 14.82 -30.52 7.66
CA ARG A 626 13.66 -30.91 6.84
C ARG A 626 14.04 -31.90 5.75
N ARG A 627 13.25 -32.95 5.56
CA ARG A 627 13.46 -33.99 4.55
C ARG A 627 12.17 -34.26 3.79
N SER A 628 12.21 -33.99 2.49
CA SER A 628 11.07 -34.16 1.58
C SER A 628 11.18 -35.45 0.78
N VAL A 629 10.03 -36.08 0.51
CA VAL A 629 9.89 -37.21 -0.41
C VAL A 629 8.74 -36.94 -1.39
N THR A 630 9.03 -37.03 -2.69
CA THR A 630 8.05 -36.78 -3.75
C THR A 630 7.26 -38.05 -4.03
N LEU A 631 5.94 -37.93 -4.19
CA LEU A 631 5.08 -39.03 -4.57
C LEU A 631 5.22 -39.32 -6.08
N PRO A 632 5.11 -40.59 -6.52
CA PRO A 632 5.15 -40.94 -7.94
C PRO A 632 4.05 -40.28 -8.77
N ALA A 633 2.92 -39.95 -8.14
CA ALA A 633 1.83 -39.16 -8.69
C ALA A 633 1.14 -38.37 -7.57
N PRO A 634 0.60 -37.16 -7.83
CA PRO A 634 -0.21 -36.44 -6.86
C PRO A 634 -1.47 -37.23 -6.47
N VAL A 635 -1.87 -37.14 -5.20
CA VAL A 635 -3.07 -37.80 -4.65
C VAL A 635 -3.97 -36.79 -3.96
N THR A 636 -5.26 -36.76 -4.32
CA THR A 636 -6.25 -35.92 -3.63
C THR A 636 -6.90 -36.71 -2.50
N THR A 637 -6.76 -36.22 -1.27
CA THR A 637 -7.18 -36.95 -0.07
C THR A 637 -7.58 -36.03 1.08
N SER A 638 -8.48 -36.48 1.96
CA SER A 638 -8.77 -35.85 3.25
C SER A 638 -7.95 -36.44 4.40
N GLN A 639 -7.21 -37.54 4.16
CA GLN A 639 -6.30 -38.10 5.16
C GLN A 639 -5.03 -38.66 4.53
N LEU A 640 -3.90 -38.44 5.18
CA LEU A 640 -2.60 -38.96 4.79
C LEU A 640 -1.93 -39.56 6.02
N ARG A 641 -1.26 -40.71 5.89
CA ARG A 641 -0.48 -41.28 6.99
C ARG A 641 0.90 -41.74 6.56
N LEU A 642 1.83 -41.56 7.48
CA LEU A 642 3.19 -42.06 7.40
C LEU A 642 3.27 -43.35 8.19
N VAL A 643 3.53 -44.48 7.51
CA VAL A 643 3.76 -45.77 8.18
C VAL A 643 5.26 -45.91 8.43
N VAL A 644 5.70 -45.77 9.67
CA VAL A 644 7.11 -45.74 10.06
C VAL A 644 7.72 -47.13 9.91
N ARG A 645 8.69 -47.26 9.02
CA ARG A 645 9.45 -48.50 8.75
C ARG A 645 10.74 -48.56 9.55
N ALA A 646 11.40 -47.41 9.75
CA ALA A 646 12.60 -47.27 10.56
C ALA A 646 12.77 -45.83 11.06
N ALA A 647 13.46 -45.68 12.19
CA ALA A 647 13.88 -44.39 12.75
C ALA A 647 15.23 -44.53 13.45
N ASN A 648 15.92 -43.42 13.61
CA ASN A 648 17.03 -43.32 14.55
C ASN A 648 16.44 -43.34 15.98
N LEU A 649 17.00 -44.15 16.87
CA LEU A 649 16.46 -44.39 18.22
C LEU A 649 17.55 -44.29 19.28
N GLN A 650 18.46 -43.32 19.15
CA GLN A 650 19.57 -43.13 20.08
C GLN A 650 19.09 -42.97 21.53
N TRP A 651 17.92 -42.35 21.73
CA TRP A 651 17.28 -42.17 23.04
C TRP A 651 16.06 -43.06 23.27
N GLY A 652 15.86 -44.08 22.42
CA GLY A 652 14.75 -45.03 22.51
C GLY A 652 13.42 -44.52 21.93
N ASN A 653 13.34 -43.25 21.53
CA ASN A 653 12.21 -42.64 20.83
C ASN A 653 12.64 -42.07 19.47
N PHE A 654 11.65 -41.80 18.61
CA PHE A 654 11.80 -40.85 17.51
C PHE A 654 10.97 -39.58 17.79
N ALA A 655 11.27 -38.49 17.09
CA ALA A 655 10.58 -37.22 17.24
C ALA A 655 10.24 -36.59 15.88
N VAL A 656 9.15 -35.85 15.86
CA VAL A 656 8.68 -35.08 14.71
C VAL A 656 8.30 -33.70 15.22
N ASN A 657 8.91 -32.68 14.62
CA ASN A 657 8.49 -31.29 14.79
C ASN A 657 7.25 -31.06 13.94
N GLU A 658 7.31 -31.34 12.64
CA GLU A 658 6.22 -31.04 11.69
C GLU A 658 6.18 -32.09 10.56
N ILE A 659 4.98 -32.40 10.08
CA ILE A 659 4.75 -33.10 8.80
C ILE A 659 4.06 -32.14 7.84
N GLY A 660 4.81 -31.66 6.86
CA GLY A 660 4.28 -30.88 5.75
C GLY A 660 3.76 -31.77 4.63
N THR A 661 2.70 -31.33 3.96
CA THR A 661 2.25 -31.92 2.68
C THR A 661 2.14 -30.83 1.62
N ARG A 662 2.58 -31.16 0.41
CA ARG A 662 2.70 -30.29 -0.76
C ARG A 662 2.08 -30.97 -1.96
#